data_AF-A0A1J4J4Z4-F1
#
_entry.id   AF-A0A1J4J4Z4-F1
#
_cell.length_a   1.000
_cell.length_b   1.000
_cell.length_c   1.000
_cell.angle_alpha   90.00
_cell.angle_beta   90.00
_cell.angle_gamma   90.00
#
_symmetry.space_group_name_H-M   'P 1'
#
loop_
_entity.id
_entity.type
_entity.pdbx_description
1 polymer ?
#
loop_
_entity_poly.entity_id
_entity_poly.type
_entity_poly.pdbx_seq_one_letter_code
_entity_poly.pdbx_strand_id
1 'polypeptide(L)'
;MGCSFSSRSPRVSGARVVNKQQKGRTDIPSARSEGPKKLLGGFFSVDIRDSFQFMKKSVRKIKCPGGKVPILCLNDDSFPVVLISLYFGDDKMIKIRLPIVAASVHALGRLICFSHIELLFNEYFYEENTRHFLNNCFSWLTANTSVMIPVLLLGISRIYRDDILRSLKALDLMIEYSDTSKNLEKYKFIIITSDINITQDMYEDLINYSANGGGIAVFYVPSENFESPNGHQINKFLFQYGLSYAFGILSNHNRRPQNIIVSQSFDTVKYYSLNPLIDKFVDMLKLPNINIQALDSVVTMLRCYIMVLPDSELEVIMELHDAIWNFLRNTNYRVEGKICPDAMHVIVLVLLQDLTWRIPPDRLPIYPDIDIFPGESGNLELEDYVVDLKIKDEALYSTGLWLPPGVIGTITVDGEYPKDSVIIQIGSHSQSILMESGPWARWPFVVYSYPLDDLEIRVITNLGGIVYLAVSRLKEPVHIRLKFHKFCCYPRYISHKPDVWEKTKNLDVPWGEIQSKMIIFTLPKNKLDEIQDLNAALGRIDFIIKKISKLLSYEVVRPYRVVFDVQKLSSIPTPENIIMMHVDDIPGILIHSDQPNGSLFSLIRVLIKVSIKEGFFDDITEVAFSALEATIIFKEIFPKFDLLSADFFEAPPLYNELSTIHFKINDKIIPTVLKNSLTYQPKENEFPDDRWVSFIESICKIGKINFTKLFENTIPIPLNISSYIEKYPPVEL
;
A
#
# COMPACT_ATOMS: atom_id res chain seq x y z
N MET A 1 1.10 3.28 -7.98
CA MET A 1 2.20 2.68 -8.77
C MET A 1 1.81 1.24 -9.07
N GLY A 2 1.60 0.88 -10.34
CA GLY A 2 1.14 -0.45 -10.75
C GLY A 2 2.29 -1.29 -11.30
N CYS A 3 2.42 -2.54 -10.84
CA CYS A 3 3.45 -3.47 -11.30
C CYS A 3 2.84 -4.59 -12.16
N SER A 4 3.45 -4.80 -13.33
CA SER A 4 3.16 -5.85 -14.30
C SER A 4 3.92 -7.13 -13.96
N PHE A 5 3.21 -8.25 -13.76
CA PHE A 5 3.83 -9.56 -13.56
C PHE A 5 4.07 -10.28 -14.90
N SER A 6 5.32 -10.71 -15.11
CA SER A 6 5.68 -11.60 -16.22
C SER A 6 5.75 -13.05 -15.73
N SER A 7 4.99 -13.92 -16.40
CA SER A 7 4.81 -15.34 -16.06
C SER A 7 5.80 -16.24 -16.80
N ARG A 8 6.42 -17.21 -16.12
CA ARG A 8 6.97 -18.41 -16.77
C ARG A 8 6.64 -19.68 -15.98
N SER A 9 5.91 -20.57 -16.64
CA SER A 9 5.45 -21.90 -16.21
C SER A 9 6.56 -22.97 -16.30
N PRO A 10 6.63 -23.95 -15.37
CA PRO A 10 7.49 -25.12 -15.50
C PRO A 10 6.79 -26.27 -16.24
N ARG A 11 7.50 -26.90 -17.18
CA ARG A 11 7.09 -28.14 -17.86
C ARG A 11 7.44 -29.36 -16.99
N VAL A 12 6.47 -30.23 -16.76
CA VAL A 12 6.64 -31.56 -16.18
C VAL A 12 6.77 -32.58 -17.31
N SER A 13 7.77 -33.46 -17.24
CA SER A 13 7.78 -34.73 -17.96
C SER A 13 8.51 -35.78 -17.11
N GLY A 14 7.77 -36.80 -16.66
CA GLY A 14 8.29 -37.91 -15.87
C GLY A 14 8.89 -39.03 -16.73
N ALA A 15 9.67 -39.91 -16.10
CA ALA A 15 9.67 -41.36 -16.35
C ALA A 15 10.58 -42.13 -15.38
N ARG A 16 9.98 -43.17 -14.79
CA ARG A 16 10.48 -44.55 -14.58
C ARG A 16 11.64 -44.86 -13.61
N VAL A 17 11.20 -45.31 -12.43
CA VAL A 17 11.60 -46.52 -11.68
C VAL A 17 12.58 -47.48 -12.37
N VAL A 18 13.69 -47.79 -11.68
CA VAL A 18 14.32 -49.13 -11.68
C VAL A 18 14.80 -49.47 -10.26
N ASN A 19 14.16 -50.47 -9.66
CA ASN A 19 14.59 -51.15 -8.44
C ASN A 19 15.86 -51.98 -8.68
N LYS A 20 16.82 -51.94 -7.74
CA LYS A 20 17.76 -53.05 -7.52
C LYS A 20 17.98 -53.29 -6.03
N GLN A 21 17.73 -54.55 -5.66
CA GLN A 21 17.76 -55.12 -4.33
C GLN A 21 19.18 -55.44 -3.83
N GLN A 22 19.31 -55.32 -2.49
CA GLN A 22 19.98 -56.20 -1.52
C GLN A 22 21.50 -56.39 -1.56
N LYS A 23 22.15 -56.14 -0.41
CA LYS A 23 22.67 -57.20 0.49
C LYS A 23 23.14 -56.62 1.83
N GLY A 24 22.73 -57.24 2.93
CA GLY A 24 23.02 -56.82 4.31
C GLY A 24 24.33 -57.37 4.91
N ARG A 25 24.64 -56.86 6.11
CA ARG A 25 25.46 -57.49 7.18
C ARG A 25 25.32 -56.63 8.46
N THR A 26 24.54 -57.10 9.43
CA THR A 26 24.96 -57.70 10.73
C THR A 26 25.48 -56.70 11.77
N ASP A 27 24.68 -56.52 12.82
CA ASP A 27 24.94 -55.80 14.06
C ASP A 27 26.10 -56.40 14.88
N ILE A 28 26.93 -55.54 15.48
CA ILE A 28 27.62 -55.78 16.76
C ILE A 28 27.67 -54.42 17.52
N PRO A 29 27.31 -54.38 18.81
CA PRO A 29 27.17 -53.14 19.58
C PRO A 29 28.53 -52.65 20.09
N SER A 30 28.80 -51.35 20.01
CA SER A 30 29.97 -50.79 20.68
C SER A 30 29.75 -49.37 21.19
N ALA A 31 29.92 -49.25 22.51
CA ALA A 31 30.32 -48.09 23.28
C ALA A 31 29.61 -46.76 22.99
N ARG A 32 28.72 -46.38 23.92
CA ARG A 32 28.44 -44.97 24.22
C ARG A 32 29.77 -44.25 24.48
N SER A 33 30.29 -43.53 23.49
CA SER A 33 31.23 -42.46 23.75
C SER A 33 30.41 -41.28 24.26
N GLU A 34 30.47 -41.03 25.57
CA GLU A 34 30.04 -39.77 26.14
C GLU A 34 30.78 -38.65 25.40
N GLY A 35 30.04 -37.89 24.57
CA GLY A 35 30.52 -36.65 24.01
C GLY A 35 30.81 -35.65 25.14
N PRO A 36 31.69 -34.66 24.90
CA PRO A 36 32.09 -33.72 25.93
C PRO A 36 30.86 -32.96 26.44
N LYS A 37 30.55 -33.11 27.73
CA LYS A 37 29.58 -32.29 28.46
C LYS A 37 29.98 -30.82 28.33
N LYS A 38 29.35 -30.08 27.41
CA LYS A 38 29.47 -28.62 27.33
C LYS A 38 28.57 -27.98 28.41
N LEU A 39 29.18 -27.05 29.15
CA LEU A 39 28.58 -26.07 30.07
C LEU A 39 27.88 -26.62 31.32
N LEU A 40 28.67 -27.24 32.21
CA LEU A 40 28.45 -27.10 33.66
C LEU A 40 29.53 -26.14 34.19
N GLY A 41 29.23 -24.84 34.15
CA GLY A 41 30.13 -23.81 34.64
C GLY A 41 29.56 -22.41 34.46
N GLY A 42 28.83 -21.95 35.48
CA GLY A 42 28.40 -20.55 35.64
C GLY A 42 26.97 -20.27 35.21
N PHE A 43 26.05 -20.26 36.19
CA PHE A 43 24.87 -19.41 36.12
C PHE A 43 25.34 -17.95 35.98
N PHE A 44 25.47 -17.46 34.75
CA PHE A 44 25.33 -16.05 34.47
C PHE A 44 23.99 -15.91 33.75
N SER A 45 23.00 -15.34 34.42
CA SER A 45 22.05 -14.51 33.69
C SER A 45 22.90 -13.47 32.96
N VAL A 46 23.08 -13.62 31.65
CA VAL A 46 23.88 -12.69 30.87
C VAL A 46 23.11 -11.37 30.85
N ASP A 47 23.55 -10.38 31.62
CA ASP A 47 22.95 -9.06 31.60
C ASP A 47 23.12 -8.47 30.18
N ILE A 48 22.01 -8.12 29.54
CA ILE A 48 21.99 -7.50 28.21
C ILE A 48 22.76 -6.17 28.20
N ARG A 49 22.84 -5.46 29.34
CA ARG A 49 23.65 -4.25 29.49
C ARG A 49 25.13 -4.58 29.38
N ASP A 50 25.59 -5.65 30.05
CA ASP A 50 26.98 -6.09 29.98
C ASP A 50 27.33 -6.58 28.57
N SER A 51 26.40 -7.28 27.92
CA SER A 51 26.54 -7.70 26.52
C SER A 51 26.71 -6.51 25.58
N PHE A 52 25.87 -5.47 25.74
CA PHE A 52 26.00 -4.22 24.99
C PHE A 52 27.36 -3.56 25.23
N GLN A 53 27.79 -3.41 26.50
CA GLN A 53 29.08 -2.80 26.84
C GLN A 53 30.25 -3.57 26.25
N PHE A 54 30.18 -4.90 26.27
CA PHE A 54 31.20 -5.77 25.69
C PHE A 54 31.32 -5.56 24.17
N MET A 55 30.20 -5.59 23.43
CA MET A 55 30.21 -5.44 21.97
C MET A 55 30.76 -4.09 21.52
N LYS A 56 30.44 -2.99 22.22
CA LYS A 56 30.89 -1.66 21.85
C LYS A 56 32.25 -1.25 22.43
N LYS A 57 32.92 -2.12 23.19
CA LYS A 57 34.17 -1.79 23.87
C LYS A 57 35.19 -1.21 22.87
N SER A 58 35.67 0.00 23.14
CA SER A 58 36.62 0.73 22.27
C SER A 58 36.12 1.01 20.84
N VAL A 59 34.80 1.00 20.60
CA VAL A 59 34.18 1.32 19.31
C VAL A 59 33.46 2.66 19.41
N ARG A 60 33.88 3.65 18.61
CA ARG A 60 33.22 4.97 18.54
C ARG A 60 32.38 5.13 17.28
N LYS A 61 32.90 4.66 16.15
CA LYS A 61 32.25 4.76 14.84
C LYS A 61 32.43 3.48 14.05
N ILE A 62 31.44 3.15 13.24
CA ILE A 62 31.54 2.09 12.22
C ILE A 62 31.20 2.65 10.85
N LYS A 63 31.80 2.09 9.82
CA LYS A 63 31.45 2.37 8.43
C LYS A 63 30.39 1.37 7.98
N CYS A 64 29.29 1.85 7.41
CA CYS A 64 28.24 0.97 6.91
C CYS A 64 27.89 1.23 5.43
N PRO A 65 27.61 0.15 4.66
CA PRO A 65 27.25 0.17 3.23
C PRO A 65 25.93 0.84 2.96
N GLY A 66 25.58 1.08 1.68
CA GLY A 66 24.33 1.64 1.13
C GLY A 66 23.03 1.07 1.72
N GLY A 67 22.12 0.45 0.97
CA GLY A 67 20.75 0.10 1.41
C GLY A 67 20.59 -0.82 2.65
N LYS A 68 20.94 -0.32 3.84
CA LYS A 68 20.76 -0.96 5.16
C LYS A 68 19.28 -1.16 5.44
N VAL A 69 18.94 -2.32 5.99
CA VAL A 69 17.59 -2.60 6.51
C VAL A 69 17.60 -2.58 8.03
N PRO A 70 16.70 -1.82 8.68
CA PRO A 70 16.59 -1.82 10.13
C PRO A 70 16.23 -3.18 10.72
N ILE A 71 16.68 -3.41 11.94
CA ILE A 71 16.39 -4.60 12.74
C ILE A 71 15.60 -4.16 13.96
N LEU A 72 14.49 -4.83 14.23
CA LEU A 72 13.51 -4.48 15.24
C LEU A 72 13.62 -5.45 16.42
N CYS A 73 13.68 -4.91 17.63
CA CYS A 73 13.79 -5.66 18.88
C CYS A 73 12.41 -5.77 19.55
N LEU A 74 11.79 -6.94 19.45
CA LEU A 74 10.37 -7.17 19.73
C LEU A 74 10.05 -7.53 21.18
N ASN A 75 11.02 -7.99 21.97
CA ASN A 75 10.80 -8.41 23.36
C ASN A 75 12.02 -8.10 24.23
N ASP A 76 11.98 -8.51 25.51
CA ASP A 76 13.01 -8.18 26.49
C ASP A 76 14.32 -8.99 26.35
N ASP A 77 14.30 -10.09 25.58
CA ASP A 77 15.49 -10.88 25.28
C ASP A 77 16.39 -10.19 24.23
N SER A 78 15.81 -9.27 23.45
CA SER A 78 16.51 -8.58 22.36
C SER A 78 16.76 -7.10 22.65
N PHE A 79 17.90 -6.59 22.15
CA PHE A 79 18.33 -5.23 22.41
C PHE A 79 19.11 -4.62 21.23
N PRO A 80 18.90 -3.32 20.95
CA PRO A 80 19.67 -2.59 19.95
C PRO A 80 21.13 -2.43 20.36
N VAL A 81 22.04 -2.51 19.39
CA VAL A 81 23.49 -2.28 19.58
C VAL A 81 23.93 -1.02 18.85
N VAL A 82 23.54 -0.86 17.59
CA VAL A 82 23.87 0.31 16.76
C VAL A 82 22.61 0.87 16.14
N LEU A 83 22.43 2.18 16.22
CA LEU A 83 21.27 2.90 15.67
C LEU A 83 21.68 3.74 14.46
N ILE A 84 20.81 3.82 13.47
CA ILE A 84 20.89 4.81 12.38
C ILE A 84 19.90 5.94 12.62
N SER A 85 20.21 7.15 12.14
CA SER A 85 19.22 8.24 12.05
C SER A 85 18.71 8.32 10.62
N LEU A 86 17.40 8.31 10.46
CA LEU A 86 16.70 8.43 9.19
C LEU A 86 15.98 9.78 9.17
N TYR A 87 16.09 10.48 8.05
CA TYR A 87 15.45 11.77 7.82
C TYR A 87 14.52 11.62 6.62
N PHE A 88 13.30 12.14 6.72
CA PHE A 88 12.32 12.16 5.63
C PHE A 88 12.29 13.55 5.01
N GLY A 89 12.41 13.63 3.68
CA GLY A 89 12.42 14.89 2.93
C GLY A 89 13.68 15.74 3.12
N ASP A 90 13.67 16.93 2.53
CA ASP A 90 14.76 17.92 2.69
C ASP A 90 14.75 18.60 4.07
N ASP A 91 13.64 18.48 4.82
CA ASP A 91 13.47 19.04 6.16
C ASP A 91 13.90 18.06 7.26
N LYS A 92 14.98 18.42 7.97
CA LYS A 92 15.59 17.64 9.07
C LYS A 92 14.76 17.59 10.37
N MET A 93 13.47 17.92 10.33
CA MET A 93 12.65 18.12 11.55
C MET A 93 12.21 16.80 12.20
N ILE A 94 11.93 15.75 11.42
CA ILE A 94 11.55 14.43 11.96
C ILE A 94 12.79 13.55 12.04
N LYS A 95 13.14 13.12 13.25
CA LYS A 95 14.33 12.30 13.52
C LYS A 95 13.94 10.89 13.94
N ILE A 96 13.83 10.01 12.95
CA ILE A 96 13.61 8.57 13.19
C ILE A 96 14.94 7.92 13.51
N ARG A 97 14.99 7.06 14.52
CA ARG A 97 16.18 6.25 14.82
C ARG A 97 15.79 4.80 15.00
N LEU A 98 16.45 3.92 14.26
CA LEU A 98 16.16 2.49 14.30
C LEU A 98 17.46 1.68 14.37
N PRO A 99 17.42 0.46 14.92
CA PRO A 99 18.61 -0.38 15.01
C PRO A 99 19.05 -0.88 13.63
N ILE A 100 20.35 -0.91 13.40
CA ILE A 100 21.01 -1.55 12.24
C ILE A 100 21.94 -2.68 12.66
N VAL A 101 22.17 -2.81 13.97
CA VAL A 101 22.73 -3.99 14.61
C VAL A 101 21.93 -4.21 15.88
N ALA A 102 21.41 -5.41 16.05
CA ALA A 102 20.66 -5.81 17.23
C ALA A 102 21.05 -7.22 17.64
N ALA A 103 21.00 -7.50 18.94
CA ALA A 103 21.38 -8.78 19.50
C ALA A 103 20.27 -9.33 20.39
N SER A 104 20.33 -10.63 20.65
CA SER A 104 19.39 -11.34 21.51
C SER A 104 20.10 -12.41 22.32
N VAL A 105 19.70 -12.55 23.58
CA VAL A 105 20.07 -13.66 24.46
C VAL A 105 18.80 -14.42 24.78
N HIS A 106 18.63 -15.59 24.17
CA HIS A 106 17.45 -16.42 24.36
C HIS A 106 17.87 -17.79 24.91
N ALA A 107 17.38 -18.12 26.11
CA ALA A 107 17.87 -19.25 26.91
C ALA A 107 19.41 -19.20 27.07
N LEU A 108 20.15 -20.18 26.52
CA LEU A 108 21.62 -20.20 26.53
C LEU A 108 22.24 -19.63 25.24
N GLY A 109 21.42 -19.46 24.20
CA GLY A 109 21.85 -19.04 22.87
C GLY A 109 22.11 -17.55 22.76
N ARG A 110 22.98 -17.18 21.81
CA ARG A 110 23.27 -15.78 21.47
C ARG A 110 23.07 -15.57 19.98
N LEU A 111 22.28 -14.57 19.61
CA LEU A 111 22.05 -14.21 18.23
C LEU A 111 22.38 -12.74 18.00
N ILE A 112 22.98 -12.43 16.85
CA ILE A 112 23.18 -11.04 16.41
C ILE A 112 22.76 -10.88 14.95
N CYS A 113 22.04 -9.82 14.66
CA CYS A 113 21.63 -9.43 13.32
C CYS A 113 22.41 -8.18 12.89
N PHE A 114 22.81 -8.17 11.62
CA PHE A 114 23.43 -7.04 10.95
C PHE A 114 22.58 -6.60 9.75
N SER A 115 22.45 -5.28 9.57
CA SER A 115 21.60 -4.67 8.54
C SER A 115 22.08 -4.84 7.10
N HIS A 116 23.30 -5.39 6.89
CA HIS A 116 23.88 -5.55 5.57
C HIS A 116 25.10 -6.48 5.56
N ILE A 117 25.20 -7.37 4.58
CA ILE A 117 26.30 -8.34 4.41
C ILE A 117 27.65 -7.69 4.07
N GLU A 118 27.65 -6.63 3.26
CA GLU A 118 28.84 -5.83 2.90
C GLU A 118 29.62 -5.25 4.08
N LEU A 119 29.10 -5.25 5.32
CA LEU A 119 29.93 -4.95 6.50
C LEU A 119 31.16 -5.87 6.61
N LEU A 120 31.10 -7.06 6.01
CA LEU A 120 32.20 -8.01 5.91
C LEU A 120 33.09 -7.79 4.68
N PHE A 121 32.82 -6.81 3.82
CA PHE A 121 33.61 -6.57 2.61
C PHE A 121 34.72 -5.57 2.90
N ASN A 122 35.85 -5.69 2.19
CA ASN A 122 37.03 -4.88 2.44
C ASN A 122 36.76 -3.36 2.48
N GLU A 123 35.84 -2.87 1.63
CA GLU A 123 35.45 -1.46 1.55
C GLU A 123 34.89 -0.90 2.87
N TYR A 124 34.30 -1.74 3.71
CA TYR A 124 33.65 -1.33 4.96
C TYR A 124 34.36 -1.90 6.19
N PHE A 125 34.92 -3.10 6.06
CA PHE A 125 35.51 -3.86 7.15
C PHE A 125 36.72 -3.16 7.76
N TYR A 126 37.62 -2.62 6.94
CA TYR A 126 38.85 -1.96 7.41
C TYR A 126 38.66 -0.49 7.79
N GLU A 127 37.48 0.06 7.54
CA GLU A 127 37.18 1.46 7.81
C GLU A 127 36.73 1.70 9.26
N GLU A 128 37.09 2.86 9.81
CA GLU A 128 36.71 3.31 11.16
C GLU A 128 37.04 2.24 12.24
N ASN A 129 36.06 1.84 13.07
CA ASN A 129 36.21 0.73 14.03
C ASN A 129 35.41 -0.52 13.62
N THR A 130 35.02 -0.66 12.34
CA THR A 130 34.14 -1.74 11.88
C THR A 130 34.71 -3.13 12.17
N ARG A 131 35.98 -3.39 11.78
CA ARG A 131 36.68 -4.65 12.09
C ARG A 131 36.70 -4.94 13.59
N HIS A 132 37.01 -3.94 14.41
CA HIS A 132 37.09 -4.11 15.87
C HIS A 132 35.72 -4.42 16.47
N PHE A 133 34.67 -3.73 15.99
CA PHE A 133 33.30 -3.98 16.39
C PHE A 133 32.84 -5.40 16.03
N LEU A 134 33.07 -5.85 14.80
CA LEU A 134 32.75 -7.21 14.38
C LEU A 134 33.50 -8.26 15.20
N ASN A 135 34.78 -8.01 15.51
CA ASN A 135 35.55 -8.88 16.40
C ASN A 135 34.93 -9.00 17.80
N ASN A 136 34.50 -7.88 18.39
CA ASN A 136 33.81 -7.90 19.69
C ASN A 136 32.49 -8.68 19.59
N CYS A 137 31.69 -8.46 18.55
CA CYS A 137 30.44 -9.19 18.33
C CYS A 137 30.65 -10.71 18.20
N PHE A 138 31.64 -11.15 17.40
CA PHE A 138 31.93 -12.57 17.25
C PHE A 138 32.53 -13.17 18.53
N SER A 139 33.35 -12.42 19.25
CA SER A 139 33.83 -12.85 20.58
C SER A 139 32.67 -13.04 21.56
N TRP A 140 31.69 -12.14 21.53
CA TRP A 140 30.49 -12.21 22.35
C TRP A 140 29.63 -13.43 22.03
N LEU A 141 29.39 -13.73 20.74
CA LEU A 141 28.65 -14.94 20.32
C LEU A 141 29.24 -16.21 20.94
N THR A 142 30.55 -16.21 21.17
CA THR A 142 31.26 -17.36 21.70
C THR A 142 31.51 -17.37 23.20
N ALA A 143 30.88 -16.46 23.96
CA ALA A 143 31.15 -16.25 25.39
C ALA A 143 32.64 -16.06 25.71
N ASN A 144 33.41 -15.45 24.78
CA ASN A 144 34.84 -15.21 24.94
C ASN A 144 35.69 -16.49 25.21
N THR A 145 35.24 -17.64 24.71
CA THR A 145 35.98 -18.92 24.79
C THR A 145 37.08 -19.00 23.71
N SER A 146 38.07 -19.91 23.84
CA SER A 146 39.23 -20.02 22.93
C SER A 146 38.87 -20.32 21.45
N VAL A 147 39.68 -19.85 20.49
CA VAL A 147 39.38 -19.70 19.03
C VAL A 147 39.72 -20.94 18.17
N MET A 148 40.19 -22.04 18.76
CA MET A 148 40.64 -23.23 18.00
C MET A 148 39.52 -24.08 17.37
N ILE A 149 38.26 -23.64 17.38
CA ILE A 149 37.09 -24.37 16.85
C ILE A 149 36.57 -23.63 15.60
N PRO A 150 36.22 -24.34 14.51
CA PRO A 150 35.77 -23.69 13.28
C PRO A 150 34.44 -22.93 13.43
N VAL A 151 34.27 -21.91 12.60
CA VAL A 151 33.05 -21.13 12.36
C VAL A 151 32.42 -21.62 11.07
N LEU A 152 31.11 -21.80 11.06
CA LEU A 152 30.38 -22.26 9.89
C LEU A 152 29.79 -21.08 9.10
N LEU A 153 30.06 -21.02 7.80
CA LEU A 153 29.25 -20.28 6.83
C LEU A 153 28.18 -21.23 6.26
N LEU A 154 26.94 -21.07 6.70
CA LEU A 154 25.84 -21.97 6.31
C LEU A 154 25.01 -21.32 5.20
N GLY A 155 24.93 -21.97 4.04
CA GLY A 155 24.07 -21.57 2.93
C GLY A 155 24.43 -20.25 2.24
N ILE A 156 25.65 -19.72 2.46
CA ILE A 156 26.06 -18.42 1.88
C ILE A 156 26.32 -18.55 0.37
N SER A 157 25.64 -17.68 -0.41
CA SER A 157 25.81 -17.60 -1.86
C SER A 157 27.27 -17.43 -2.28
N ARG A 158 27.67 -18.11 -3.36
CA ARG A 158 29.05 -18.12 -3.87
C ARG A 158 29.59 -16.72 -4.16
N ILE A 159 28.72 -15.80 -4.55
CA ILE A 159 29.08 -14.43 -4.91
C ILE A 159 29.68 -13.63 -3.74
N TYR A 160 29.39 -14.00 -2.48
CA TYR A 160 29.88 -13.28 -1.30
C TYR A 160 31.06 -13.97 -0.61
N ARG A 161 31.37 -15.21 -0.99
CA ARG A 161 32.28 -16.08 -0.22
C ARG A 161 33.69 -15.54 -0.14
N ASP A 162 34.25 -15.07 -1.25
CA ASP A 162 35.66 -14.66 -1.31
C ASP A 162 35.92 -13.38 -0.51
N ASP A 163 34.98 -12.43 -0.52
CA ASP A 163 35.08 -11.19 0.27
C ASP A 163 34.92 -11.48 1.77
N ILE A 164 33.91 -12.28 2.14
CA ILE A 164 33.67 -12.67 3.53
C ILE A 164 34.85 -13.48 4.09
N LEU A 165 35.36 -14.45 3.33
CA LEU A 165 36.45 -15.32 3.77
C LEU A 165 37.72 -14.52 4.06
N ARG A 166 38.03 -13.50 3.23
CA ARG A 166 39.18 -12.62 3.44
C ARG A 166 39.06 -11.86 4.76
N SER A 167 37.90 -11.27 5.04
CA SER A 167 37.68 -10.50 6.27
C SER A 167 37.65 -11.38 7.53
N LEU A 168 37.02 -12.55 7.46
CA LEU A 168 36.97 -13.46 8.62
C LEU A 168 38.33 -14.06 8.95
N LYS A 169 39.16 -14.37 7.94
CA LYS A 169 40.56 -14.79 8.17
C LYS A 169 41.38 -13.69 8.84
N ALA A 170 41.10 -12.42 8.56
CA ALA A 170 41.74 -11.30 9.24
C ALA A 170 41.32 -11.19 10.73
N LEU A 171 40.33 -11.95 11.19
CA LEU A 171 39.94 -12.07 12.59
C LEU A 171 40.48 -13.36 13.24
N ASP A 172 41.43 -14.04 12.59
CA ASP A 172 42.02 -15.30 13.05
C ASP A 172 40.98 -16.43 13.25
N LEU A 173 39.90 -16.41 12.47
CA LEU A 173 38.83 -17.41 12.51
C LEU A 173 39.11 -18.54 11.50
N MET A 174 38.97 -19.80 11.94
CA MET A 174 38.94 -20.96 11.05
C MET A 174 37.54 -21.12 10.46
N ILE A 175 37.42 -21.07 9.14
CA ILE A 175 36.13 -21.04 8.45
C ILE A 175 35.86 -22.34 7.70
N GLU A 176 34.69 -22.93 7.92
CA GLU A 176 34.12 -24.01 7.10
C GLU A 176 32.86 -23.53 6.38
N TYR A 177 32.54 -24.17 5.25
CA TYR A 177 31.34 -23.92 4.48
C TYR A 177 30.48 -25.18 4.40
N SER A 178 29.16 -25.04 4.56
CA SER A 178 28.19 -26.12 4.34
C SER A 178 26.90 -25.56 3.78
N ASP A 179 26.21 -26.36 2.97
CA ASP A 179 24.80 -26.13 2.59
C ASP A 179 23.84 -26.91 3.51
N THR A 180 24.36 -27.73 4.43
CA THR A 180 23.59 -28.61 5.32
C THR A 180 23.75 -28.20 6.78
N SER A 181 22.67 -28.32 7.55
CA SER A 181 22.58 -27.99 8.98
C SER A 181 22.92 -29.15 9.92
N LYS A 182 23.62 -30.19 9.44
CA LYS A 182 23.94 -31.36 10.27
C LYS A 182 25.26 -31.19 11.03
N ASN A 183 25.31 -31.77 12.22
CA ASN A 183 26.47 -31.76 13.13
C ASN A 183 26.92 -30.35 13.53
N LEU A 184 25.97 -29.46 13.89
CA LEU A 184 26.28 -28.06 14.21
C LEU A 184 27.10 -27.91 15.50
N GLU A 185 27.06 -28.88 16.39
CA GLU A 185 27.72 -28.89 17.70
C GLU A 185 29.26 -28.75 17.65
N LYS A 186 29.86 -29.06 16.49
CA LYS A 186 31.30 -28.89 16.25
C LYS A 186 31.70 -27.44 15.98
N TYR A 187 30.74 -26.56 15.69
CA TYR A 187 31.01 -25.17 15.33
C TYR A 187 30.86 -24.24 16.52
N LYS A 188 31.74 -23.23 16.57
CA LYS A 188 31.78 -22.26 17.66
C LYS A 188 30.66 -21.23 17.57
N PHE A 189 30.39 -20.76 16.35
CA PHE A 189 29.21 -20.00 15.97
C PHE A 189 28.95 -20.20 14.48
N ILE A 190 27.75 -19.85 14.03
CA ILE A 190 27.28 -19.99 12.65
C ILE A 190 27.00 -18.61 12.08
N ILE A 191 27.37 -18.39 10.83
CA ILE A 191 26.98 -17.22 10.04
C ILE A 191 26.00 -17.67 8.96
N ILE A 192 24.83 -17.04 8.93
CA ILE A 192 23.80 -17.18 7.89
C ILE A 192 23.45 -15.82 7.30
N THR A 193 22.74 -15.83 6.17
CA THR A 193 22.26 -14.64 5.47
C THR A 193 20.73 -14.60 5.41
N SER A 194 20.14 -13.40 5.25
CA SER A 194 18.67 -13.24 5.26
C SER A 194 17.95 -13.88 4.06
N ASP A 195 18.68 -14.18 2.98
CA ASP A 195 18.19 -14.84 1.76
C ASP A 195 18.30 -16.37 1.83
N ILE A 196 18.77 -16.94 2.95
CA ILE A 196 18.83 -18.39 3.14
C ILE A 196 17.41 -19.00 3.15
N ASN A 197 17.24 -20.10 2.42
CA ASN A 197 16.01 -20.88 2.46
C ASN A 197 16.05 -21.84 3.65
N ILE A 198 15.39 -21.47 4.75
CA ILE A 198 15.31 -22.29 5.96
C ILE A 198 14.23 -23.36 5.80
N THR A 199 14.66 -24.60 5.58
CA THR A 199 13.76 -25.77 5.65
C THR A 199 13.38 -26.08 7.10
N GLN A 200 12.31 -26.85 7.31
CA GLN A 200 11.89 -27.26 8.65
C GLN A 200 13.01 -27.98 9.43
N ASP A 201 13.72 -28.91 8.79
CA ASP A 201 14.86 -29.61 9.40
C ASP A 201 15.98 -28.63 9.81
N MET A 202 16.27 -27.65 8.97
CA MET A 202 17.29 -26.64 9.25
C MET A 202 16.87 -25.72 10.40
N TYR A 203 15.59 -25.35 10.45
CA TYR A 203 15.01 -24.59 11.56
C TYR A 203 15.24 -25.33 12.87
N GLU A 204 14.87 -26.60 12.96
CA GLU A 204 15.03 -27.43 14.16
C GLU A 204 16.50 -27.60 14.55
N ASP A 205 17.39 -27.87 13.59
CA ASP A 205 18.83 -28.00 13.83
C ASP A 205 19.42 -26.69 14.42
N LEU A 206 19.06 -25.53 13.86
CA LEU A 206 19.54 -24.20 14.33
C LEU A 206 19.00 -23.85 15.73
N ILE A 207 17.73 -24.14 16.00
CA ILE A 207 17.12 -23.92 17.31
C ILE A 207 17.80 -24.80 18.36
N ASN A 208 18.00 -26.09 18.07
CA ASN A 208 18.70 -27.00 18.97
C ASN A 208 20.15 -26.58 19.21
N TYR A 209 20.85 -26.14 18.17
CA TYR A 209 22.21 -25.63 18.31
C TYR A 209 22.29 -24.42 19.25
N SER A 210 21.39 -23.45 19.05
CA SER A 210 21.32 -22.23 19.85
C SER A 210 20.91 -22.51 21.31
N ALA A 211 19.90 -23.36 21.52
CA ALA A 211 19.45 -23.77 22.86
C ALA A 211 20.57 -24.44 23.69
N ASN A 212 21.55 -25.05 23.03
CA ASN A 212 22.74 -25.64 23.65
C ASN A 212 23.92 -24.64 23.81
N GLY A 213 23.67 -23.34 23.70
CA GLY A 213 24.66 -22.27 23.89
C GLY A 213 25.40 -21.84 22.62
N GLY A 214 24.94 -22.30 21.45
CA GLY A 214 25.47 -21.91 20.15
C GLY A 214 25.25 -20.43 19.82
N GLY A 215 26.21 -19.82 19.14
CA GLY A 215 26.11 -18.44 18.66
C GLY A 215 25.69 -18.38 17.19
N ILE A 216 24.80 -17.46 16.81
CA ILE A 216 24.37 -17.28 15.41
C ILE A 216 24.51 -15.81 15.01
N ALA A 217 25.16 -15.54 13.89
CA ALA A 217 25.20 -14.23 13.24
C ALA A 217 24.37 -14.26 11.96
N VAL A 218 23.50 -13.27 11.79
CA VAL A 218 22.64 -13.13 10.61
C VAL A 218 22.98 -11.83 9.90
N PHE A 219 23.33 -11.90 8.61
CA PHE A 219 23.62 -10.73 7.79
C PHE A 219 22.54 -10.54 6.73
N TYR A 220 21.99 -9.33 6.66
CA TYR A 220 21.00 -9.00 5.64
C TYR A 220 21.62 -8.91 4.25
N VAL A 221 20.98 -9.56 3.28
CA VAL A 221 21.29 -9.49 1.86
C VAL A 221 20.21 -8.64 1.18
N PRO A 222 20.57 -7.50 0.56
CA PRO A 222 19.62 -6.68 -0.19
C PRO A 222 19.01 -7.46 -1.35
N SER A 223 17.68 -7.52 -1.41
CA SER A 223 16.93 -8.06 -2.54
C SER A 223 16.38 -6.92 -3.41
N GLU A 224 16.36 -7.11 -4.73
CA GLU A 224 15.72 -6.16 -5.66
C GLU A 224 14.18 -6.12 -5.49
N ASN A 225 13.59 -7.19 -4.95
CA ASN A 225 12.14 -7.32 -4.72
C ASN A 225 11.77 -6.90 -3.28
N PHE A 226 11.72 -5.59 -3.03
CA PHE A 226 11.34 -5.02 -1.72
C PHE A 226 9.85 -5.21 -1.34
N GLU A 227 9.05 -5.81 -2.23
CA GLU A 227 7.59 -5.84 -2.16
C GLU A 227 7.01 -7.26 -1.99
N SER A 228 7.79 -8.23 -1.52
CA SER A 228 7.23 -9.56 -1.23
C SER A 228 6.22 -9.46 -0.07
N PRO A 229 4.92 -9.76 -0.29
CA PRO A 229 3.90 -9.72 0.76
C PRO A 229 4.16 -10.72 1.89
N ASN A 230 5.02 -11.72 1.64
CA ASN A 230 5.40 -12.74 2.62
C ASN A 230 6.57 -12.33 3.54
N GLY A 231 7.04 -11.08 3.41
CA GLY A 231 8.17 -10.58 4.19
C GLY A 231 9.51 -11.28 3.89
N HIS A 232 10.52 -11.00 4.73
CA HIS A 232 11.79 -11.71 4.72
C HIS A 232 11.59 -13.07 5.38
N GLN A 233 11.78 -14.17 4.64
CA GLN A 233 11.54 -15.53 5.14
C GLN A 233 12.30 -15.82 6.45
N ILE A 234 13.50 -15.24 6.60
CA ILE A 234 14.33 -15.31 7.81
C ILE A 234 13.60 -14.80 9.07
N ASN A 235 12.64 -13.87 8.95
CA ASN A 235 11.94 -13.30 10.11
C ASN A 235 11.18 -14.38 10.89
N LYS A 236 10.67 -15.43 10.23
CA LYS A 236 10.03 -16.58 10.91
C LYS A 236 10.97 -17.27 11.91
N PHE A 237 12.28 -17.33 11.60
CA PHE A 237 13.31 -17.83 12.49
C PHE A 237 13.69 -16.80 13.56
N LEU A 238 13.81 -15.53 13.19
CA LEU A 238 14.24 -14.47 14.11
C LEU A 238 13.22 -14.14 15.19
N PHE A 239 11.92 -14.37 14.96
CA PHE A 239 10.89 -14.14 15.98
C PHE A 239 11.12 -14.93 17.26
N GLN A 240 11.69 -16.14 17.18
CA GLN A 240 12.09 -16.92 18.36
C GLN A 240 13.07 -16.16 19.28
N TYR A 241 13.87 -15.27 18.69
CA TYR A 241 14.87 -14.47 19.39
C TYR A 241 14.40 -13.04 19.65
N GLY A 242 13.11 -12.74 19.44
CA GLY A 242 12.58 -11.38 19.56
C GLY A 242 13.18 -10.40 18.57
N LEU A 243 13.62 -10.86 17.39
CA LEU A 243 14.25 -10.02 16.37
C LEU A 243 13.48 -10.11 15.06
N SER A 244 13.55 -9.06 14.24
CA SER A 244 12.98 -9.06 12.89
C SER A 244 13.63 -7.99 12.02
N TYR A 245 13.78 -8.24 10.72
CA TYR A 245 14.11 -7.19 9.76
C TYR A 245 12.83 -6.44 9.34
N ALA A 246 12.90 -5.10 9.33
CA ALA A 246 11.77 -4.24 8.96
C ALA A 246 11.36 -4.39 7.48
N PHE A 247 10.07 -4.21 7.16
CA PHE A 247 9.55 -4.19 5.79
C PHE A 247 9.55 -2.76 5.20
N GLY A 248 9.95 -2.64 3.92
CA GLY A 248 9.66 -1.47 3.08
C GLY A 248 10.29 -0.12 3.47
N ILE A 249 10.57 0.70 2.45
CA ILE A 249 10.76 2.17 2.47
C ILE A 249 12.01 2.74 3.15
N LEU A 250 12.52 2.19 4.25
CA LEU A 250 13.68 2.80 4.94
C LEU A 250 15.03 2.56 4.23
N SER A 251 15.08 1.63 3.27
CA SER A 251 16.27 1.31 2.47
C SER A 251 16.53 2.29 1.31
N ASN A 252 15.50 2.99 0.82
CA ASN A 252 15.62 3.82 -0.40
C ASN A 252 16.29 5.18 -0.16
N HIS A 253 16.21 5.72 1.05
CA HIS A 253 16.75 7.06 1.35
C HIS A 253 18.27 7.09 1.61
N ASN A 254 18.93 5.93 1.75
CA ASN A 254 20.35 5.85 2.13
C ASN A 254 21.17 4.93 1.23
N ARG A 255 21.20 5.20 -0.08
CA ARG A 255 22.07 4.48 -1.03
C ARG A 255 23.57 4.76 -0.86
N ARG A 256 23.95 5.77 -0.06
CA ARG A 256 25.36 6.12 0.16
C ARG A 256 25.91 5.48 1.43
N PRO A 257 27.20 5.07 1.42
CA PRO A 257 27.94 4.71 2.61
C PRO A 257 27.90 5.79 3.70
N GLN A 258 27.80 5.40 4.97
CA GLN A 258 27.75 6.34 6.10
C GLN A 258 28.66 5.91 7.26
N ASN A 259 29.23 6.90 7.95
CA ASN A 259 29.96 6.67 9.20
C ASN A 259 28.96 6.86 10.33
N ILE A 260 28.68 5.79 11.07
CA ILE A 260 27.64 5.77 12.09
C ILE A 260 28.30 5.83 13.47
N ILE A 261 27.85 6.78 14.28
CA ILE A 261 28.31 6.93 15.67
C ILE A 261 27.63 5.86 16.53
N VAL A 262 28.45 5.04 17.19
CA VAL A 262 27.96 4.01 18.11
C VAL A 262 27.67 4.63 19.47
N SER A 263 26.42 4.51 19.92
CA SER A 263 25.99 5.02 21.23
C SER A 263 26.80 4.37 22.35
N GLN A 264 27.18 5.15 23.35
CA GLN A 264 27.89 4.65 24.53
C GLN A 264 26.97 4.33 25.72
N SER A 265 25.71 4.76 25.64
CA SER A 265 24.70 4.53 26.67
C SER A 265 23.76 3.42 26.25
N PHE A 266 23.65 2.39 27.11
CA PHE A 266 22.67 1.31 26.93
C PHE A 266 21.25 1.85 27.09
N ASP A 267 21.04 2.71 28.09
CA ASP A 267 19.75 3.33 28.37
C ASP A 267 19.23 4.08 27.14
N THR A 268 20.11 4.78 26.41
CA THR A 268 19.74 5.48 25.17
C THR A 268 19.29 4.53 24.05
N VAL A 269 19.94 3.37 23.88
CA VAL A 269 19.60 2.46 22.78
C VAL A 269 18.41 1.56 23.11
N LYS A 270 18.23 1.20 24.38
CA LYS A 270 17.09 0.37 24.83
C LYS A 270 15.74 1.01 24.54
N TYR A 271 15.65 2.34 24.54
CA TYR A 271 14.42 3.07 24.17
C TYR A 271 13.91 2.80 22.75
N TYR A 272 14.71 2.18 21.90
CA TYR A 272 14.34 1.85 20.53
C TYR A 272 13.93 0.39 20.35
N SER A 273 13.73 -0.37 21.44
CA SER A 273 12.99 -1.65 21.45
C SER A 273 11.47 -1.41 21.55
N LEU A 274 10.66 -2.43 21.25
CA LEU A 274 9.20 -2.34 21.23
C LEU A 274 8.60 -1.86 22.55
N ASN A 275 8.80 -2.58 23.67
CA ASN A 275 8.13 -2.27 24.94
C ASN A 275 8.44 -0.84 25.44
N PRO A 276 9.72 -0.39 25.50
CA PRO A 276 10.02 0.99 25.89
C PRO A 276 9.43 2.05 24.95
N LEU A 277 9.25 1.71 23.66
CA LEU A 277 8.64 2.61 22.69
C LEU A 277 7.12 2.71 22.89
N ILE A 278 6.46 1.59 23.22
CA ILE A 278 5.06 1.55 23.61
C ILE A 278 4.84 2.36 24.89
N ASP A 279 5.65 2.14 25.93
CA ASP A 279 5.57 2.89 27.19
C ASP A 279 5.68 4.39 26.94
N LYS A 280 6.67 4.80 26.14
CA LYS A 280 6.86 6.20 25.76
C LYS A 280 5.64 6.75 25.02
N PHE A 281 5.08 6.00 24.08
CA PHE A 281 3.88 6.42 23.34
C PHE A 281 2.70 6.63 24.29
N VAL A 282 2.40 5.63 25.11
CA VAL A 282 1.29 5.66 26.07
C VAL A 282 1.45 6.81 27.08
N ASP A 283 2.67 7.06 27.56
CA ASP A 283 2.94 8.17 28.46
C ASP A 283 2.80 9.54 27.77
N MET A 284 3.19 9.64 26.50
CA MET A 284 2.96 10.86 25.71
C MET A 284 1.47 11.18 25.55
N LEU A 285 0.60 10.18 25.37
CA LEU A 285 -0.85 10.37 25.26
C LEU A 285 -1.50 10.91 26.55
N LYS A 286 -0.83 10.77 27.71
CA LYS A 286 -1.31 11.29 29.00
C LYS A 286 -0.93 12.76 29.22
N LEU A 287 -0.05 13.34 28.41
CA LEU A 287 0.42 14.71 28.58
C LEU A 287 -0.65 15.71 28.13
N PRO A 288 -0.83 16.84 28.85
CA PRO A 288 -1.80 17.86 28.46
C PRO A 288 -1.39 18.61 27.17
N ASN A 289 -0.09 18.74 26.93
CA ASN A 289 0.48 19.38 25.75
C ASN A 289 1.46 18.42 25.07
N ILE A 290 1.04 17.83 23.95
CA ILE A 290 1.83 16.85 23.22
C ILE A 290 2.72 17.55 22.20
N ASN A 291 4.02 17.23 22.20
CA ASN A 291 4.91 17.63 21.13
C ASN A 291 4.60 16.81 19.87
N ILE A 292 4.00 17.45 18.87
CA ILE A 292 3.54 16.85 17.61
C ILE A 292 4.68 16.14 16.86
N GLN A 293 5.86 16.77 16.75
CA GLN A 293 7.01 16.18 16.04
C GLN A 293 7.55 14.94 16.76
N ALA A 294 7.55 14.96 18.09
CA ALA A 294 7.96 13.82 18.89
C ALA A 294 6.95 12.67 18.81
N LEU A 295 5.64 12.99 18.78
CA LEU A 295 4.56 12.01 18.64
C LEU A 295 4.66 11.33 17.28
N ASP A 296 4.78 12.12 16.21
CA ASP A 296 4.94 11.62 14.85
C ASP A 296 6.17 10.71 14.70
N SER A 297 7.29 11.11 15.32
CA SER A 297 8.50 10.28 15.35
C SER A 297 8.27 8.93 16.04
N VAL A 298 7.56 8.91 17.18
CA VAL A 298 7.26 7.69 17.94
C VAL A 298 6.28 6.81 17.18
N VAL A 299 5.20 7.39 16.63
CA VAL A 299 4.22 6.68 15.81
C VAL A 299 4.90 6.06 14.60
N THR A 300 5.70 6.82 13.85
CA THR A 300 6.43 6.30 12.69
C THR A 300 7.33 5.11 13.05
N MET A 301 8.00 5.14 14.20
CA MET A 301 8.77 3.98 14.68
C MET A 301 7.87 2.80 15.04
N LEU A 302 6.76 3.01 15.77
CA LEU A 302 5.81 1.96 16.14
C LEU A 302 5.19 1.27 14.92
N ARG A 303 4.89 2.04 13.86
CA ARG A 303 4.39 1.47 12.59
C ARG A 303 5.36 0.45 12.00
N CYS A 304 6.67 0.73 12.05
CA CYS A 304 7.69 -0.23 11.61
C CYS A 304 7.63 -1.54 12.41
N TYR A 305 7.39 -1.45 13.72
CA TYR A 305 7.21 -2.61 14.60
C TYR A 305 5.92 -3.38 14.30
N ILE A 306 4.78 -2.69 14.21
CA ILE A 306 3.47 -3.29 13.97
C ILE A 306 3.42 -4.04 12.64
N MET A 307 4.11 -3.55 11.61
CA MET A 307 4.19 -4.22 10.32
C MET A 307 4.84 -5.62 10.38
N VAL A 308 5.72 -5.88 11.35
CA VAL A 308 6.45 -7.15 11.47
C VAL A 308 6.04 -8.02 12.65
N LEU A 309 5.23 -7.51 13.58
CA LEU A 309 4.82 -8.26 14.77
C LEU A 309 4.15 -9.58 14.34
N PRO A 310 4.40 -10.72 14.99
CA PRO A 310 3.68 -11.95 14.72
C PRO A 310 2.27 -11.90 15.34
N ASP A 311 1.33 -12.69 14.80
CA ASP A 311 -0.06 -12.73 15.28
C ASP A 311 -0.19 -13.25 16.72
N SER A 312 0.85 -13.89 17.27
CA SER A 312 0.93 -14.26 18.68
C SER A 312 0.95 -13.07 19.63
N GLU A 313 1.31 -11.88 19.13
CA GLU A 313 1.38 -10.62 19.91
C GLU A 313 0.08 -9.80 19.80
N LEU A 314 -1.05 -10.44 19.55
CA LEU A 314 -2.34 -9.78 19.40
C LEU A 314 -2.72 -8.91 20.61
N GLU A 315 -2.37 -9.33 21.83
CA GLU A 315 -2.70 -8.55 23.03
C GLU A 315 -1.96 -7.21 23.06
N VAL A 316 -0.72 -7.13 22.57
CA VAL A 316 0.01 -5.86 22.41
C VAL A 316 -0.68 -4.93 21.42
N ILE A 317 -1.20 -5.49 20.32
CA ILE A 317 -1.98 -4.75 19.31
C ILE A 317 -3.26 -4.20 19.95
N MET A 318 -3.98 -5.01 20.72
CA MET A 318 -5.22 -4.62 21.40
C MET A 318 -4.98 -3.54 22.48
N GLU A 319 -3.93 -3.66 23.28
CA GLU A 319 -3.57 -2.65 24.29
C GLU A 319 -3.27 -1.28 23.66
N LEU A 320 -2.49 -1.26 22.56
CA LEU A 320 -2.23 -0.02 21.81
C LEU A 320 -3.50 0.56 21.19
N HIS A 321 -4.33 -0.31 20.60
CA HIS A 321 -5.61 0.09 20.02
C HIS A 321 -6.51 0.77 21.06
N ASP A 322 -6.65 0.17 22.24
CA ASP A 322 -7.46 0.71 23.34
C ASP A 322 -6.87 2.00 23.93
N ALA A 323 -5.56 2.10 24.04
CA ALA A 323 -4.88 3.32 24.47
C ALA A 323 -5.18 4.50 23.53
N ILE A 324 -5.15 4.27 22.21
CA ILE A 324 -5.47 5.30 21.22
C ILE A 324 -6.94 5.71 21.33
N TRP A 325 -7.87 4.76 21.42
CA TRP A 325 -9.29 5.09 21.56
C TRP A 325 -9.60 5.85 22.84
N ASN A 326 -8.96 5.51 23.96
CA ASN A 326 -9.09 6.25 25.20
C ASN A 326 -8.58 7.69 25.04
N PHE A 327 -7.43 7.87 24.37
CA PHE A 327 -6.90 9.19 24.05
C PHE A 327 -7.82 10.01 23.16
N LEU A 328 -8.32 9.44 22.05
CA LEU A 328 -9.25 10.12 21.13
C LEU A 328 -10.49 10.60 21.88
N ARG A 329 -11.13 9.71 22.67
CA ARG A 329 -12.32 10.05 23.49
C ARG A 329 -12.05 11.16 24.50
N ASN A 330 -10.88 11.15 25.15
CA ASN A 330 -10.52 12.15 26.16
C ASN A 330 -10.10 13.51 25.60
N THR A 331 -9.84 13.59 24.29
CA THR A 331 -9.30 14.81 23.63
C THR A 331 -10.27 15.40 22.62
N ASN A 332 -11.57 15.10 22.74
CA ASN A 332 -12.64 15.64 21.89
C ASN A 332 -12.33 15.50 20.39
N TYR A 333 -11.92 14.30 19.97
CA TYR A 333 -11.62 14.03 18.56
C TYR A 333 -12.83 14.22 17.63
N ARG A 334 -14.06 14.29 18.15
CA ARG A 334 -15.26 14.65 17.38
C ARG A 334 -15.67 16.08 17.65
N VAL A 335 -15.85 16.87 16.60
CA VAL A 335 -16.34 18.25 16.66
C VAL A 335 -17.30 18.48 15.50
N GLU A 336 -18.53 18.93 15.79
CA GLU A 336 -19.54 19.32 14.78
C GLU A 336 -19.79 18.27 13.68
N GLY A 337 -19.89 16.99 14.05
CA GLY A 337 -20.12 15.90 13.10
C GLY A 337 -18.91 15.54 12.24
N LYS A 338 -17.71 16.02 12.59
CA LYS A 338 -16.44 15.69 11.96
C LYS A 338 -15.46 15.10 12.96
N ILE A 339 -14.42 14.45 12.47
CA ILE A 339 -13.40 13.76 13.28
C ILE A 339 -12.01 14.36 13.09
N CYS A 340 -11.17 14.21 14.11
CA CYS A 340 -9.74 14.54 14.12
C CYS A 340 -9.43 16.00 13.73
N PRO A 341 -9.91 17.00 14.50
CA PRO A 341 -9.59 18.41 14.26
C PRO A 341 -8.10 18.75 14.45
N ASP A 342 -7.40 18.02 15.32
CA ASP A 342 -6.02 18.34 15.70
C ASP A 342 -4.99 17.42 15.02
N ALA A 343 -3.80 17.96 14.75
CA ALA A 343 -2.68 17.20 14.18
C ALA A 343 -2.32 15.94 15.00
N MET A 344 -2.47 15.99 16.33
CA MET A 344 -2.21 14.82 17.18
C MET A 344 -3.22 13.69 16.94
N HIS A 345 -4.49 14.01 16.64
CA HIS A 345 -5.51 13.01 16.31
C HIS A 345 -5.17 12.34 14.99
N VAL A 346 -4.78 13.12 13.98
CA VAL A 346 -4.35 12.62 12.66
C VAL A 346 -3.18 11.64 12.82
N ILE A 347 -2.15 12.01 13.60
CA ILE A 347 -0.98 11.17 13.81
C ILE A 347 -1.33 9.83 14.47
N VAL A 348 -2.10 9.83 15.57
CA VAL A 348 -2.48 8.57 16.24
C VAL A 348 -3.45 7.73 15.41
N LEU A 349 -4.27 8.35 14.56
CA LEU A 349 -5.20 7.65 13.68
C LEU A 349 -4.46 6.81 12.63
N VAL A 350 -3.34 7.30 12.11
CA VAL A 350 -2.49 6.51 11.18
C VAL A 350 -2.01 5.23 11.86
N LEU A 351 -1.61 5.31 13.13
CA LEU A 351 -1.23 4.12 13.91
C LEU A 351 -2.43 3.20 14.16
N LEU A 352 -3.58 3.78 14.53
CA LEU A 352 -4.80 3.04 14.78
C LEU A 352 -5.22 2.21 13.58
N GLN A 353 -5.11 2.78 12.37
CA GLN A 353 -5.40 2.07 11.14
C GLN A 353 -4.49 0.85 10.95
N ASP A 354 -3.17 1.02 11.09
CA ASP A 354 -2.21 -0.08 10.96
C ASP A 354 -2.52 -1.20 11.97
N LEU A 355 -2.94 -0.85 13.19
CA LEU A 355 -3.38 -1.80 14.21
C LEU A 355 -4.67 -2.51 13.80
N THR A 356 -5.68 -1.79 13.34
CA THR A 356 -6.99 -2.34 12.93
C THR A 356 -6.84 -3.42 11.87
N TRP A 357 -5.93 -3.25 10.90
CA TRP A 357 -5.65 -4.25 9.87
C TRP A 357 -5.01 -5.55 10.39
N ARG A 358 -4.46 -5.54 11.61
CA ARG A 358 -3.86 -6.70 12.27
C ARG A 358 -4.83 -7.45 13.18
N ILE A 359 -6.00 -6.87 13.49
CA ILE A 359 -6.96 -7.49 14.40
C ILE A 359 -7.78 -8.55 13.65
N PRO A 360 -7.86 -9.80 14.14
CA PRO A 360 -8.62 -10.85 13.47
C PRO A 360 -10.13 -10.59 13.52
N PRO A 361 -10.92 -11.15 12.59
CA PRO A 361 -12.33 -10.81 12.46
C PRO A 361 -13.20 -10.99 13.71
N ASP A 362 -12.89 -11.98 14.55
CA ASP A 362 -13.62 -12.27 15.78
C ASP A 362 -13.32 -11.30 16.94
N ARG A 363 -12.31 -10.44 16.78
CA ARG A 363 -11.87 -9.46 17.79
C ARG A 363 -12.00 -8.01 17.31
N LEU A 364 -12.38 -7.77 16.05
CA LEU A 364 -12.40 -6.45 15.43
C LEU A 364 -13.47 -5.54 16.08
N PRO A 365 -13.07 -4.42 16.72
CA PRO A 365 -14.02 -3.50 17.32
C PRO A 365 -14.75 -2.68 16.26
N ILE A 366 -16.03 -2.42 16.50
CA ILE A 366 -16.86 -1.52 15.70
C ILE A 366 -16.45 -0.08 15.99
N TYR A 367 -16.28 0.74 14.95
CA TYR A 367 -15.97 2.15 15.16
C TYR A 367 -17.22 2.88 15.65
N PRO A 368 -17.13 3.70 16.71
CA PRO A 368 -18.30 4.39 17.23
C PRO A 368 -18.81 5.46 16.26
N ASP A 369 -18.03 5.83 15.23
CA ASP A 369 -18.28 6.95 14.30
C ASP A 369 -19.16 6.56 13.10
N ILE A 370 -19.78 5.38 13.15
CA ILE A 370 -20.72 4.92 12.12
C ILE A 370 -21.90 5.90 11.98
N ASP A 371 -22.30 6.55 13.07
CA ASP A 371 -23.33 7.59 13.09
C ASP A 371 -23.00 8.78 12.20
N ILE A 372 -21.70 9.09 12.02
CA ILE A 372 -21.22 10.13 11.11
C ILE A 372 -21.13 9.58 9.68
N PHE A 373 -20.43 8.46 9.51
CA PHE A 373 -20.26 7.80 8.21
C PHE A 373 -19.91 6.31 8.42
N PRO A 374 -20.50 5.37 7.65
CA PRO A 374 -21.41 5.60 6.52
C PRO A 374 -22.87 5.91 6.93
N GLY A 375 -23.19 5.85 8.21
CA GLY A 375 -24.55 5.86 8.75
C GLY A 375 -24.87 4.52 9.39
N GLU A 376 -25.76 4.52 10.40
CA GLU A 376 -26.20 3.29 11.04
C GLU A 376 -27.13 2.50 10.10
N SER A 377 -27.03 1.18 10.16
CA SER A 377 -28.03 0.28 9.60
C SER A 377 -29.02 -0.15 10.67
N GLY A 378 -30.30 -0.27 10.31
CA GLY A 378 -31.34 -0.76 11.19
C GLY A 378 -31.22 -2.24 11.52
N ASN A 379 -32.29 -2.81 12.06
CA ASN A 379 -32.36 -4.25 12.29
C ASN A 379 -32.60 -4.98 10.96
N LEU A 380 -31.54 -5.49 10.37
CA LEU A 380 -31.54 -6.15 9.06
C LEU A 380 -31.55 -7.67 9.22
N GLU A 381 -32.42 -8.35 8.47
CA GLU A 381 -32.36 -9.80 8.35
C GLU A 381 -31.16 -10.19 7.49
N LEU A 382 -30.30 -11.04 8.04
CA LEU A 382 -29.12 -11.56 7.35
C LEU A 382 -29.44 -12.91 6.72
N GLU A 383 -29.19 -13.02 5.42
CA GLU A 383 -29.53 -14.19 4.62
C GLU A 383 -28.32 -14.66 3.79
N ASP A 384 -28.58 -15.74 3.04
CA ASP A 384 -27.64 -16.31 2.08
C ASP A 384 -28.01 -15.91 0.65
N TYR A 385 -27.02 -15.48 -0.11
CA TYR A 385 -27.20 -15.00 -1.48
C TYR A 385 -26.26 -15.71 -2.44
N VAL A 386 -26.75 -15.95 -3.67
CA VAL A 386 -25.92 -16.41 -4.77
C VAL A 386 -25.85 -15.29 -5.81
N VAL A 387 -24.65 -14.87 -6.15
CA VAL A 387 -24.39 -13.81 -7.13
C VAL A 387 -23.64 -14.41 -8.31
N ASP A 388 -24.26 -14.36 -9.48
CA ASP A 388 -23.71 -14.80 -10.76
C ASP A 388 -23.31 -13.58 -11.60
N LEU A 389 -22.01 -13.43 -11.86
CA LEU A 389 -21.46 -12.28 -12.58
C LEU A 389 -20.68 -12.71 -13.82
N LYS A 390 -20.89 -12.00 -14.93
CA LYS A 390 -19.99 -12.03 -16.08
C LYS A 390 -19.02 -10.85 -15.95
N ILE A 391 -17.81 -11.15 -15.48
CA ILE A 391 -16.76 -10.15 -15.23
C ILE A 391 -15.88 -9.92 -16.46
N LYS A 392 -15.36 -8.72 -16.55
CA LYS A 392 -14.44 -8.22 -17.59
C LYS A 392 -13.31 -7.45 -16.89
N ASP A 393 -12.31 -7.13 -17.69
CA ASP A 393 -11.12 -6.39 -17.28
C ASP A 393 -11.43 -5.02 -16.62
N GLU A 394 -10.64 -4.68 -15.60
CA GLU A 394 -10.59 -3.39 -14.90
C GLU A 394 -11.97 -2.84 -14.49
N ALA A 395 -12.73 -3.57 -13.67
CA ALA A 395 -14.09 -3.17 -13.32
C ALA A 395 -14.46 -3.46 -11.87
N LEU A 396 -15.34 -2.61 -11.33
CA LEU A 396 -15.96 -2.79 -10.02
C LEU A 396 -17.43 -3.20 -10.19
N TYR A 397 -17.75 -4.44 -9.84
CA TYR A 397 -19.08 -5.02 -10.00
C TYR A 397 -19.90 -4.95 -8.70
N SER A 398 -21.09 -4.37 -8.77
CA SER A 398 -22.03 -4.33 -7.65
C SER A 398 -22.66 -5.71 -7.42
N THR A 399 -22.49 -6.28 -6.22
CA THR A 399 -23.11 -7.56 -5.85
C THR A 399 -24.61 -7.42 -5.53
N GLY A 400 -25.06 -6.21 -5.15
CA GLY A 400 -26.39 -5.99 -4.59
C GLY A 400 -26.48 -6.25 -3.08
N LEU A 401 -25.35 -6.53 -2.43
CA LEU A 401 -25.27 -6.87 -1.01
C LEU A 401 -24.56 -5.80 -0.18
N TRP A 402 -24.95 -5.73 1.08
CA TRP A 402 -24.37 -4.92 2.15
C TRP A 402 -23.89 -5.84 3.26
N LEU A 403 -22.72 -5.52 3.83
CA LEU A 403 -22.24 -6.15 5.06
C LEU A 403 -22.38 -5.13 6.19
N PRO A 404 -23.20 -5.39 7.23
CA PRO A 404 -23.27 -4.52 8.39
C PRO A 404 -21.97 -4.50 9.20
N PRO A 405 -21.70 -3.40 9.94
CA PRO A 405 -20.52 -3.31 10.80
C PRO A 405 -20.50 -4.43 11.84
N GLY A 406 -19.32 -5.04 12.05
CA GLY A 406 -19.10 -6.11 13.03
C GLY A 406 -19.67 -7.48 12.64
N VAL A 407 -20.37 -7.61 11.52
CA VAL A 407 -20.88 -8.89 11.04
C VAL A 407 -19.77 -9.64 10.30
N ILE A 408 -19.52 -10.88 10.72
CA ILE A 408 -18.61 -11.80 10.01
C ILE A 408 -19.42 -12.49 8.91
N GLY A 409 -19.18 -12.09 7.67
CA GLY A 409 -19.72 -12.73 6.47
C GLY A 409 -18.76 -13.80 5.94
N THR A 410 -19.30 -14.84 5.32
CA THR A 410 -18.51 -15.87 4.61
C THR A 410 -18.82 -15.81 3.12
N ILE A 411 -17.78 -15.84 2.29
CA ILE A 411 -17.92 -15.83 0.83
C ILE A 411 -17.24 -17.07 0.27
N THR A 412 -17.98 -17.88 -0.47
CA THR A 412 -17.44 -19.06 -1.17
C THR A 412 -17.50 -18.86 -2.68
N VAL A 413 -16.44 -19.27 -3.38
CA VAL A 413 -16.37 -19.24 -4.84
C VAL A 413 -16.62 -20.63 -5.41
N ASP A 414 -17.54 -20.73 -6.37
CA ASP A 414 -17.78 -21.98 -7.08
C ASP A 414 -16.79 -22.14 -8.24
N GLY A 415 -16.05 -23.24 -8.27
CA GLY A 415 -15.21 -23.64 -9.41
C GLY A 415 -13.87 -22.90 -9.52
N GLU A 416 -13.25 -22.97 -10.71
CA GLU A 416 -12.01 -22.24 -11.01
C GLU A 416 -12.30 -20.77 -11.35
N TYR A 417 -11.45 -19.88 -10.84
CA TYR A 417 -11.55 -18.43 -11.03
C TYR A 417 -10.14 -17.81 -11.06
N PRO A 418 -9.98 -16.60 -11.62
CA PRO A 418 -8.68 -15.94 -11.72
C PRO A 418 -8.30 -15.31 -10.36
N LYS A 419 -7.73 -16.12 -9.45
CA LYS A 419 -7.39 -15.74 -8.07
C LYS A 419 -6.61 -14.43 -7.97
N ASP A 420 -5.60 -14.26 -8.81
CA ASP A 420 -4.71 -13.09 -8.79
C ASP A 420 -5.36 -11.81 -9.34
N SER A 421 -6.58 -11.89 -9.88
CA SER A 421 -7.25 -10.78 -10.57
C SER A 421 -8.52 -10.31 -9.87
N VAL A 422 -8.94 -10.92 -8.76
CA VAL A 422 -10.26 -10.70 -8.16
C VAL A 422 -10.14 -10.48 -6.65
N ILE A 423 -10.75 -9.41 -6.16
CA ILE A 423 -10.75 -9.00 -4.76
C ILE A 423 -12.20 -8.69 -4.35
N ILE A 424 -12.62 -9.10 -3.16
CA ILE A 424 -13.85 -8.60 -2.54
C ILE A 424 -13.56 -7.24 -1.92
N GLN A 425 -14.26 -6.22 -2.39
CA GLN A 425 -14.18 -4.87 -1.84
C GLN A 425 -15.45 -4.55 -1.04
N ILE A 426 -15.32 -4.01 0.16
CA ILE A 426 -16.44 -3.57 0.99
C ILE A 426 -16.28 -2.08 1.26
N GLY A 427 -17.24 -1.28 0.80
CA GLY A 427 -17.15 0.18 0.75
C GLY A 427 -16.94 0.69 -0.68
N SER A 428 -17.55 1.83 -0.98
CA SER A 428 -17.72 2.32 -2.37
C SER A 428 -16.64 3.29 -2.85
N HIS A 429 -15.81 3.82 -1.95
CA HIS A 429 -14.85 4.89 -2.25
C HIS A 429 -13.56 4.35 -2.89
N SER A 430 -12.87 5.16 -3.68
CA SER A 430 -11.53 4.82 -4.22
C SER A 430 -10.39 5.59 -3.57
N GLN A 431 -10.68 6.74 -2.96
CA GLN A 431 -9.65 7.67 -2.47
C GLN A 431 -9.58 7.74 -0.93
N SER A 432 -8.35 7.72 -0.41
CA SER A 432 -8.05 8.06 0.98
C SER A 432 -8.00 9.58 1.16
N ILE A 433 -8.55 10.07 2.26
CA ILE A 433 -8.53 11.51 2.60
C ILE A 433 -7.44 11.85 3.61
N LEU A 434 -6.46 10.98 3.82
CA LEU A 434 -5.38 11.21 4.78
C LEU A 434 -4.53 12.44 4.45
N MET A 435 -4.45 12.81 3.16
CA MET A 435 -3.73 14.00 2.70
C MET A 435 -4.55 15.28 2.80
N GLU A 436 -5.85 15.18 3.08
CA GLU A 436 -6.73 16.33 3.26
C GLU A 436 -6.56 16.91 4.66
N SER A 437 -6.67 18.24 4.78
CA SER A 437 -6.66 18.89 6.08
C SER A 437 -7.91 18.52 6.89
N GLY A 438 -7.73 18.10 8.14
CA GLY A 438 -8.82 17.88 9.08
C GLY A 438 -9.49 19.20 9.53
N PRO A 439 -10.62 19.13 10.26
CA PRO A 439 -11.35 17.91 10.63
C PRO A 439 -12.07 17.26 9.44
N TRP A 440 -12.16 15.94 9.45
CA TRP A 440 -12.70 15.14 8.35
C TRP A 440 -14.17 14.76 8.54
N ALA A 441 -14.94 14.75 7.45
CA ALA A 441 -16.35 14.33 7.47
C ALA A 441 -16.55 12.80 7.53
N ARG A 442 -15.49 12.01 7.33
CA ARG A 442 -15.48 10.55 7.47
C ARG A 442 -14.08 10.07 7.83
N TRP A 443 -13.92 8.78 8.10
CA TRP A 443 -12.60 8.17 8.27
C TRP A 443 -11.77 8.25 6.97
N PRO A 444 -10.43 8.42 7.07
CA PRO A 444 -9.56 8.42 5.91
C PRO A 444 -9.67 7.18 5.03
N PHE A 445 -9.90 6.03 5.64
CA PHE A 445 -10.04 4.74 4.97
C PHE A 445 -11.40 4.16 5.35
N VAL A 446 -12.23 3.95 4.33
CA VAL A 446 -13.60 3.44 4.47
C VAL A 446 -13.86 2.25 3.56
N VAL A 447 -12.79 1.68 3.01
CA VAL A 447 -12.84 0.55 2.09
C VAL A 447 -11.96 -0.57 2.60
N TYR A 448 -12.55 -1.76 2.63
CA TYR A 448 -11.90 -3.00 2.98
C TYR A 448 -11.71 -3.87 1.74
N SER A 449 -10.52 -4.46 1.60
CA SER A 449 -10.16 -5.31 0.45
C SER A 449 -9.72 -6.69 0.94
N TYR A 450 -10.41 -7.72 0.46
CA TYR A 450 -10.15 -9.12 0.79
C TYR A 450 -9.78 -9.89 -0.47
N PRO A 451 -8.52 -10.30 -0.63
CA PRO A 451 -8.12 -11.21 -1.70
C PRO A 451 -8.90 -12.53 -1.63
N LEU A 452 -9.31 -13.07 -2.77
CA LEU A 452 -9.93 -14.39 -2.87
C LEU A 452 -8.85 -15.47 -3.06
N ASP A 453 -7.95 -15.62 -2.09
CA ASP A 453 -6.83 -16.58 -2.16
C ASP A 453 -7.32 -18.03 -2.01
N ASP A 454 -8.40 -18.22 -1.25
CA ASP A 454 -9.04 -19.50 -0.97
C ASP A 454 -10.47 -19.58 -1.56
N LEU A 455 -10.98 -20.81 -1.68
CA LEU A 455 -12.37 -21.05 -2.12
C LEU A 455 -13.41 -20.54 -1.13
N GLU A 456 -13.01 -20.28 0.11
CA GLU A 456 -13.82 -19.70 1.17
C GLU A 456 -13.01 -18.64 1.91
N ILE A 457 -13.57 -17.44 2.05
CA ILE A 457 -12.98 -16.37 2.85
C ILE A 457 -13.98 -15.83 3.88
N ARG A 458 -13.46 -15.33 5.00
CA ARG A 458 -14.24 -14.63 6.02
C ARG A 458 -13.95 -13.13 5.93
N VAL A 459 -15.00 -12.32 5.87
CA VAL A 459 -14.91 -10.87 5.74
C VAL A 459 -15.66 -10.18 6.88
N ILE A 460 -15.18 -9.01 7.28
CA ILE A 460 -15.79 -8.17 8.32
C ILE A 460 -15.40 -6.72 8.06
N THR A 461 -16.18 -5.75 8.50
CA THR A 461 -15.72 -4.36 8.56
C THR A 461 -16.18 -3.74 9.88
N ASN A 462 -15.46 -2.73 10.35
CA ASN A 462 -15.83 -1.96 11.54
C ASN A 462 -16.85 -0.85 11.26
N LEU A 463 -17.12 -0.54 9.98
CA LEU A 463 -18.00 0.55 9.52
C LEU A 463 -19.23 0.06 8.74
N GLY A 464 -19.21 -1.17 8.24
CA GLY A 464 -20.17 -1.65 7.25
C GLY A 464 -19.85 -1.16 5.83
N GLY A 465 -20.59 -1.64 4.83
CA GLY A 465 -20.44 -1.16 3.46
C GLY A 465 -21.12 -2.00 2.39
N ILE A 466 -21.30 -1.41 1.22
CA ILE A 466 -21.72 -2.14 0.00
C ILE A 466 -20.59 -3.08 -0.42
N VAL A 467 -20.95 -4.30 -0.78
CA VAL A 467 -20.03 -5.35 -1.21
C VAL A 467 -19.90 -5.35 -2.73
N TYR A 468 -18.66 -5.32 -3.20
CA TYR A 468 -18.29 -5.31 -4.61
C TYR A 468 -17.32 -6.44 -4.93
N LEU A 469 -17.32 -6.83 -6.20
CA LEU A 469 -16.25 -7.63 -6.79
C LEU A 469 -15.35 -6.71 -7.61
N ALA A 470 -14.15 -6.44 -7.11
CA ALA A 470 -13.14 -5.64 -7.80
C ALA A 470 -12.28 -6.56 -8.68
N VAL A 471 -12.14 -6.19 -9.94
CA VAL A 471 -11.40 -6.95 -10.95
C VAL A 471 -10.28 -6.09 -11.51
N SER A 472 -9.05 -6.60 -11.41
CA SER A 472 -7.86 -5.94 -11.94
C SER A 472 -7.67 -6.29 -13.41
N ARG A 473 -6.74 -7.21 -13.73
CA ARG A 473 -6.39 -7.58 -15.11
C ARG A 473 -6.97 -8.92 -15.53
N LEU A 474 -7.78 -8.94 -16.59
CA LEU A 474 -8.32 -10.14 -17.24
C LEU A 474 -8.05 -10.12 -18.75
N LYS A 475 -7.64 -11.27 -19.30
CA LYS A 475 -7.43 -11.44 -20.75
C LYS A 475 -8.75 -11.56 -21.51
N GLU A 476 -9.75 -12.20 -20.90
CA GLU A 476 -11.06 -12.45 -21.49
C GLU A 476 -12.16 -12.40 -20.42
N PRO A 477 -13.42 -12.17 -20.81
CA PRO A 477 -14.53 -12.19 -19.86
C PRO A 477 -14.72 -13.56 -19.21
N VAL A 478 -14.89 -13.58 -17.88
CA VAL A 478 -15.06 -14.80 -17.08
C VAL A 478 -16.43 -14.80 -16.43
N HIS A 479 -17.03 -15.97 -16.23
CA HIS A 479 -18.20 -16.12 -15.36
C HIS A 479 -17.74 -16.58 -13.99
N ILE A 480 -18.20 -15.89 -12.95
CA ILE A 480 -17.92 -16.25 -11.56
C ILE A 480 -19.23 -16.35 -10.80
N ARG A 481 -19.35 -17.40 -9.99
CA ARG A 481 -20.48 -17.63 -9.09
C ARG A 481 -19.96 -17.58 -7.66
N LEU A 482 -20.55 -16.69 -6.88
CA LEU A 482 -20.19 -16.43 -5.49
C LEU A 482 -21.39 -16.73 -4.61
N LYS A 483 -21.18 -17.42 -3.49
CA LYS A 483 -22.18 -17.57 -2.43
C LYS A 483 -21.76 -16.75 -1.23
N PHE A 484 -22.68 -15.96 -0.72
CA PHE A 484 -22.52 -15.04 0.39
C PHE A 484 -23.38 -15.53 1.54
N HIS A 485 -22.79 -15.72 2.72
CA HIS A 485 -23.48 -16.13 3.95
C HIS A 485 -23.42 -15.01 4.98
N LYS A 486 -24.56 -14.66 5.59
CA LYS A 486 -24.75 -13.53 6.53
C LYS A 486 -24.56 -12.14 5.92
N PHE A 487 -25.24 -11.88 4.81
CA PHE A 487 -25.30 -10.56 4.19
C PHE A 487 -26.76 -10.08 4.15
N CYS A 488 -26.99 -8.85 3.71
CA CYS A 488 -28.33 -8.37 3.36
C CYS A 488 -28.30 -7.61 2.04
N CYS A 489 -29.46 -7.39 1.41
CA CYS A 489 -29.54 -6.47 0.28
C CYS A 489 -29.36 -5.00 0.73
N TYR A 490 -29.13 -4.10 -0.22
CA TYR A 490 -29.25 -2.65 -0.02
C TYR A 490 -30.24 -2.03 -1.03
N PRO A 491 -30.79 -0.83 -0.76
CA PRO A 491 -31.67 -0.11 -1.68
C PRO A 491 -31.03 0.08 -3.05
N ARG A 492 -31.59 -0.59 -4.06
CA ARG A 492 -31.01 -0.63 -5.41
C ARG A 492 -32.06 -0.47 -6.49
N TYR A 493 -31.91 0.55 -7.32
CA TYR A 493 -32.72 0.75 -8.51
C TYR A 493 -31.93 0.42 -9.77
N ILE A 494 -32.52 -0.39 -10.65
CA ILE A 494 -31.94 -0.74 -11.95
C ILE A 494 -33.00 -0.47 -13.02
N SER A 495 -32.73 0.43 -13.97
CA SER A 495 -33.73 0.88 -14.96
C SER A 495 -34.40 -0.26 -15.75
N HIS A 496 -33.68 -1.37 -15.97
CA HIS A 496 -34.19 -2.54 -16.70
C HIS A 496 -34.72 -3.67 -15.80
N LYS A 497 -34.71 -3.48 -14.47
CA LYS A 497 -35.21 -4.42 -13.45
C LYS A 497 -35.84 -3.64 -12.26
N PRO A 498 -36.97 -2.95 -12.46
CA PRO A 498 -37.61 -2.13 -11.42
C PRO A 498 -38.03 -2.95 -10.19
N ASP A 499 -38.31 -4.25 -10.33
CA ASP A 499 -38.65 -5.13 -9.20
C ASP A 499 -37.56 -5.20 -8.12
N VAL A 500 -36.29 -4.95 -8.48
CA VAL A 500 -35.19 -4.89 -7.50
C VAL A 500 -35.41 -3.73 -6.53
N TRP A 501 -35.89 -2.60 -7.03
CA TRP A 501 -36.18 -1.43 -6.21
C TRP A 501 -37.33 -1.70 -5.25
N GLU A 502 -38.43 -2.27 -5.73
CA GLU A 502 -39.59 -2.58 -4.90
C GLU A 502 -39.25 -3.51 -3.72
N LYS A 503 -38.32 -4.45 -3.93
CA LYS A 503 -37.85 -5.37 -2.88
C LYS A 503 -36.88 -4.75 -1.88
N THR A 504 -36.16 -3.69 -2.27
CA THR A 504 -35.02 -3.18 -1.50
C THR A 504 -35.20 -1.76 -0.96
N LYS A 505 -36.17 -0.99 -1.47
CA LYS A 505 -36.37 0.43 -1.14
C LYS A 505 -36.63 0.72 0.34
N ASN A 506 -37.20 -0.24 1.07
CA ASN A 506 -37.55 -0.09 2.48
C ASN A 506 -36.47 -0.65 3.42
N LEU A 507 -35.35 -1.15 2.90
CA LEU A 507 -34.25 -1.64 3.73
C LEU A 507 -33.55 -0.47 4.41
N ASP A 508 -33.37 -0.59 5.72
CA ASP A 508 -32.74 0.42 6.57
C ASP A 508 -31.21 0.32 6.49
N VAL A 509 -30.69 0.66 5.32
CA VAL A 509 -29.26 0.71 4.99
C VAL A 509 -28.94 2.14 4.56
N PRO A 510 -27.85 2.74 5.04
CA PRO A 510 -27.57 4.17 4.87
C PRO A 510 -27.23 4.59 3.43
N TRP A 511 -26.85 3.64 2.56
CA TRP A 511 -26.41 3.91 1.19
C TRP A 511 -27.13 3.00 0.19
N GLY A 512 -27.31 3.50 -1.02
CA GLY A 512 -27.93 2.77 -2.11
C GLY A 512 -27.29 3.05 -3.48
N GLU A 513 -27.74 2.32 -4.50
CA GLU A 513 -27.33 2.56 -5.88
C GLU A 513 -28.53 2.75 -6.81
N ILE A 514 -28.40 3.67 -7.75
CA ILE A 514 -29.32 3.81 -8.90
C ILE A 514 -28.53 3.61 -10.18
N GLN A 515 -29.05 2.79 -11.10
CA GLN A 515 -28.29 2.31 -12.26
C GLN A 515 -29.11 2.34 -13.55
N SER A 516 -28.51 2.93 -14.59
CA SER A 516 -28.91 2.76 -16.00
C SER A 516 -27.94 1.82 -16.73
N LYS A 517 -28.02 1.76 -18.07
CA LYS A 517 -27.01 1.08 -18.88
C LYS A 517 -25.72 1.88 -19.03
N MET A 518 -25.76 3.20 -18.81
CA MET A 518 -24.66 4.12 -19.08
C MET A 518 -24.01 4.66 -17.81
N ILE A 519 -24.70 4.66 -16.67
CA ILE A 519 -24.18 5.21 -15.42
C ILE A 519 -24.75 4.51 -14.19
N ILE A 520 -23.95 4.47 -13.12
CA ILE A 520 -24.30 4.02 -11.77
C ILE A 520 -23.98 5.16 -10.82
N PHE A 521 -24.94 5.57 -10.00
CA PHE A 521 -24.71 6.48 -8.88
C PHE A 521 -24.79 5.71 -7.57
N THR A 522 -23.82 5.91 -6.69
CA THR A 522 -23.85 5.44 -5.30
C THR A 522 -24.02 6.65 -4.39
N LEU A 523 -25.09 6.69 -3.61
CA LEU A 523 -25.52 7.86 -2.86
C LEU A 523 -26.16 7.50 -1.51
N PRO A 524 -26.20 8.42 -0.54
CA PRO A 524 -26.93 8.24 0.71
C PRO A 524 -28.42 7.93 0.47
N LYS A 525 -28.99 7.02 1.28
CA LYS A 525 -30.38 6.57 1.15
C LYS A 525 -31.38 7.70 1.32
N ASN A 526 -31.15 8.61 2.27
CA ASN A 526 -32.00 9.79 2.46
C ASN A 526 -32.07 10.66 1.19
N LYS A 527 -30.96 10.82 0.46
CA LYS A 527 -30.92 11.52 -0.83
C LYS A 527 -31.55 10.74 -1.97
N LEU A 528 -31.41 9.42 -1.94
CA LEU A 528 -32.08 8.54 -2.89
C LEU A 528 -33.61 8.65 -2.77
N ASP A 529 -34.14 8.77 -1.55
CA ASP A 529 -35.57 8.90 -1.27
C ASP A 529 -36.16 10.27 -1.66
N GLU A 530 -35.33 11.31 -1.78
CA GLU A 530 -35.74 12.62 -2.29
C GLU A 530 -36.04 12.59 -3.81
N ILE A 531 -35.59 11.56 -4.54
CA ILE A 531 -35.75 11.47 -6.00
C ILE A 531 -37.15 10.94 -6.33
N GLN A 532 -38.02 11.82 -6.84
CA GLN A 532 -39.42 11.48 -7.16
C GLN A 532 -39.57 10.46 -8.28
N ASP A 533 -38.78 10.59 -9.36
CA ASP A 533 -38.80 9.69 -10.51
C ASP A 533 -37.38 9.28 -10.91
N LEU A 534 -36.97 8.12 -10.38
CA LEU A 534 -35.65 7.50 -10.63
C LEU A 534 -35.41 7.22 -12.12
N ASN A 535 -36.46 6.87 -12.87
CA ASN A 535 -36.33 6.56 -14.29
C ASN A 535 -36.12 7.84 -15.11
N ALA A 536 -36.87 8.90 -14.82
CA ALA A 536 -36.71 10.19 -15.47
C ALA A 536 -35.35 10.82 -15.15
N ALA A 537 -34.90 10.77 -13.89
CA ALA A 537 -33.60 11.28 -13.47
C ALA A 537 -32.46 10.60 -14.25
N LEU A 538 -32.40 9.26 -14.25
CA LEU A 538 -31.40 8.51 -15.01
C LEU A 538 -31.54 8.72 -16.52
N GLY A 539 -32.77 8.82 -17.05
CA GLY A 539 -33.03 9.06 -18.46
C GLY A 539 -32.45 10.40 -18.96
N ARG A 540 -32.49 11.44 -18.12
CA ARG A 540 -31.86 12.75 -18.42
C ARG A 540 -30.35 12.64 -18.44
N ILE A 541 -29.74 11.95 -17.49
CA ILE A 541 -28.28 11.74 -17.48
C ILE A 541 -27.83 10.88 -18.66
N ASP A 542 -28.56 9.82 -19.00
CA ASP A 542 -28.29 8.99 -20.19
C ASP A 542 -28.36 9.81 -21.48
N PHE A 543 -29.29 10.78 -21.57
CA PHE A 543 -29.36 11.70 -22.71
C PHE A 543 -28.10 12.57 -22.84
N ILE A 544 -27.58 13.07 -21.72
CA ILE A 544 -26.34 13.85 -21.67
C ILE A 544 -25.14 12.98 -22.06
N ILE A 545 -25.03 11.77 -21.50
CA ILE A 545 -23.95 10.83 -21.85
C ILE A 545 -23.98 10.47 -23.33
N LYS A 546 -25.16 10.30 -23.95
CA LYS A 546 -25.28 10.10 -25.39
C LYS A 546 -24.75 11.28 -26.20
N LYS A 547 -24.95 12.52 -25.74
CA LYS A 547 -24.36 13.70 -26.38
C LYS A 547 -22.84 13.71 -26.26
N ILE A 548 -22.30 13.43 -25.06
CA ILE A 548 -20.86 13.29 -24.82
C ILE A 548 -20.26 12.23 -25.75
N SER A 549 -20.83 11.02 -25.75
CA SER A 549 -20.41 9.90 -26.60
C SER A 549 -20.41 10.26 -28.08
N LYS A 550 -21.46 10.96 -28.57
CA LYS A 550 -21.54 11.42 -29.95
C LYS A 550 -20.47 12.47 -30.28
N LEU A 551 -20.25 13.42 -29.39
CA LEU A 551 -19.30 14.52 -29.55
C LEU A 551 -17.85 14.01 -29.59
N LEU A 552 -17.51 13.13 -28.65
CA LEU A 552 -16.18 12.53 -28.55
C LEU A 552 -15.96 11.34 -29.50
N SER A 553 -16.99 10.91 -30.24
CA SER A 553 -16.96 9.70 -31.08
C SER A 553 -16.50 8.44 -30.31
N TYR A 554 -16.91 8.34 -29.05
CA TYR A 554 -16.55 7.27 -28.12
C TYR A 554 -17.75 6.37 -27.83
N GLU A 555 -17.54 5.06 -27.68
CA GLU A 555 -18.58 4.11 -27.29
C GLU A 555 -18.50 3.79 -25.80
N VAL A 556 -19.62 3.97 -25.08
CA VAL A 556 -19.73 3.61 -23.65
C VAL A 556 -19.79 2.09 -23.51
N VAL A 557 -18.63 1.47 -23.29
CA VAL A 557 -18.49 0.00 -23.17
C VAL A 557 -18.84 -0.54 -21.77
N ARG A 558 -18.78 0.33 -20.76
CA ARG A 558 -19.14 0.06 -19.36
C ARG A 558 -19.83 1.29 -18.78
N PRO A 559 -20.79 1.13 -17.86
CA PRO A 559 -21.41 2.29 -17.23
C PRO A 559 -20.36 3.08 -16.44
N TYR A 560 -20.43 4.41 -16.51
CA TYR A 560 -19.69 5.27 -15.60
C TYR A 560 -20.14 4.98 -14.16
N ARG A 561 -19.23 5.01 -13.21
CA ARG A 561 -19.57 4.86 -11.79
C ARG A 561 -19.28 6.18 -11.09
N VAL A 562 -20.31 6.78 -10.52
CA VAL A 562 -20.21 7.99 -9.69
C VAL A 562 -20.52 7.62 -8.26
N VAL A 563 -19.62 7.92 -7.34
CA VAL A 563 -19.78 7.70 -5.90
C VAL A 563 -19.76 9.06 -5.23
N PHE A 564 -20.85 9.38 -4.53
CA PHE A 564 -20.91 10.60 -3.74
C PHE A 564 -20.18 10.40 -2.42
N ASP A 565 -19.45 11.44 -1.99
CA ASP A 565 -18.65 11.47 -0.77
C ASP A 565 -19.11 12.63 0.11
N VAL A 566 -19.08 12.42 1.42
CA VAL A 566 -19.36 13.45 2.44
C VAL A 566 -18.14 14.34 2.69
N GLN A 567 -16.95 13.90 2.27
CA GLN A 567 -15.74 14.71 2.30
C GLN A 567 -15.54 15.38 0.94
N LYS A 568 -15.35 16.70 0.95
CA LYS A 568 -14.89 17.43 -0.24
C LYS A 568 -13.41 17.10 -0.49
N LEU A 569 -13.11 16.62 -1.69
CA LEU A 569 -11.78 16.20 -2.10
C LEU A 569 -11.07 17.33 -2.84
N SER A 570 -9.77 17.50 -2.59
CA SER A 570 -8.95 18.54 -3.23
C SER A 570 -8.51 18.19 -4.65
N SER A 571 -8.50 16.90 -4.99
CA SER A 571 -8.05 16.40 -6.30
C SER A 571 -9.23 15.96 -7.18
N ILE A 572 -9.09 16.20 -8.48
CA ILE A 572 -10.02 15.71 -9.51
C ILE A 572 -9.93 14.17 -9.52
N PRO A 573 -11.04 13.44 -9.74
CA PRO A 573 -11.01 11.98 -9.88
C PRO A 573 -9.88 11.54 -10.80
N THR A 574 -9.06 10.61 -10.29
CA THR A 574 -8.03 9.91 -11.07
C THR A 574 -8.72 9.06 -12.15
N PRO A 575 -8.04 8.72 -13.27
CA PRO A 575 -8.57 7.85 -14.33
C PRO A 575 -8.95 6.42 -13.88
N GLU A 576 -8.92 6.14 -12.57
CA GLU A 576 -9.55 4.97 -12.01
C GLU A 576 -11.06 5.05 -12.29
N ASN A 577 -11.69 3.92 -12.61
CA ASN A 577 -13.04 3.85 -13.19
C ASN A 577 -14.21 4.32 -12.28
N ILE A 578 -13.94 5.10 -11.23
CA ILE A 578 -14.87 5.61 -10.23
C ILE A 578 -14.70 7.13 -10.11
N ILE A 579 -15.75 7.85 -10.47
CA ILE A 579 -15.86 9.30 -10.34
C ILE A 579 -16.32 9.63 -8.92
N MET A 580 -15.52 10.38 -8.17
CA MET A 580 -15.89 10.88 -6.85
C MET A 580 -16.52 12.29 -6.97
N MET A 581 -17.68 12.51 -6.35
CA MET A 581 -18.35 13.83 -6.28
C MET A 581 -18.86 14.10 -4.87
N HIS A 582 -19.15 15.35 -4.51
CA HIS A 582 -19.63 15.65 -3.16
C HIS A 582 -21.15 15.42 -3.03
N VAL A 583 -21.64 14.99 -1.88
CA VAL A 583 -23.09 14.77 -1.64
C VAL A 583 -23.95 16.01 -1.89
N ASP A 584 -23.40 17.22 -1.75
CA ASP A 584 -24.10 18.47 -2.05
C ASP A 584 -24.40 18.65 -3.54
N ASP A 585 -23.73 17.90 -4.42
CA ASP A 585 -23.99 17.94 -5.86
C ASP A 585 -25.23 17.12 -6.27
N ILE A 586 -25.72 16.25 -5.38
CA ILE A 586 -26.84 15.33 -5.68
C ILE A 586 -28.10 16.08 -6.15
N PRO A 587 -28.58 17.14 -5.46
CA PRO A 587 -29.80 17.82 -5.89
C PRO A 587 -29.67 18.42 -7.29
N GLY A 588 -28.54 19.04 -7.63
CA GLY A 588 -28.31 19.61 -8.95
C GLY A 588 -28.22 18.56 -10.07
N ILE A 589 -27.68 17.38 -9.76
CA ILE A 589 -27.47 16.29 -10.73
C ILE A 589 -28.72 15.43 -10.92
N LEU A 590 -29.42 15.05 -9.84
CA LEU A 590 -30.45 14.00 -9.88
C LEU A 590 -31.88 14.53 -9.66
N ILE A 591 -32.05 15.70 -9.05
CA ILE A 591 -33.37 16.25 -8.70
C ILE A 591 -33.74 17.42 -9.62
N HIS A 592 -32.84 18.39 -9.76
CA HIS A 592 -33.03 19.64 -10.51
C HIS A 592 -32.29 19.63 -11.85
N SER A 593 -32.08 18.44 -12.41
CA SER A 593 -31.26 18.23 -13.61
C SER A 593 -31.88 18.81 -14.89
N ASP A 594 -33.12 19.31 -14.83
CA ASP A 594 -33.82 20.03 -15.90
C ASP A 594 -33.50 21.53 -15.93
N GLN A 595 -32.76 22.05 -14.95
CA GLN A 595 -32.33 23.45 -14.91
C GLN A 595 -30.80 23.55 -14.98
N PRO A 596 -30.26 24.62 -15.59
CA PRO A 596 -28.82 24.85 -15.62
C PRO A 596 -28.31 25.09 -14.20
N ASN A 597 -27.34 24.29 -13.75
CA ASN A 597 -26.69 24.42 -12.45
C ASN A 597 -25.23 23.93 -12.48
N GLY A 598 -24.44 24.36 -11.48
CA GLY A 598 -23.01 24.06 -11.40
C GLY A 598 -22.69 22.58 -11.19
N SER A 599 -23.48 21.85 -10.39
CA SER A 599 -23.26 20.42 -10.11
C SER A 599 -23.42 19.55 -11.36
N LEU A 600 -24.45 19.82 -12.17
CA LEU A 600 -24.65 19.15 -13.45
C LEU A 600 -23.54 19.49 -14.45
N PHE A 601 -23.11 20.75 -14.50
CA PHE A 601 -21.98 21.17 -15.35
C PHE A 601 -20.69 20.46 -14.95
N SER A 602 -20.40 20.37 -13.64
CA SER A 602 -19.25 19.64 -13.11
C SER A 602 -19.29 18.15 -13.46
N LEU A 603 -20.45 17.48 -13.32
CA LEU A 603 -20.60 16.09 -13.75
C LEU A 603 -20.28 15.92 -15.24
N ILE A 604 -20.80 16.80 -16.10
CA ILE A 604 -20.54 16.77 -17.55
C ILE A 604 -19.04 16.90 -17.82
N ARG A 605 -18.37 17.87 -17.19
CA ARG A 605 -16.91 18.06 -17.33
C ARG A 605 -16.15 16.80 -16.93
N VAL A 606 -16.46 16.22 -15.79
CA VAL A 606 -15.76 15.02 -15.29
C VAL A 606 -16.00 13.83 -16.22
N LEU A 607 -17.24 13.60 -16.65
CA LEU A 607 -17.59 12.54 -17.62
C LEU A 607 -16.80 12.69 -18.93
N ILE A 608 -16.66 13.92 -19.43
CA ILE A 608 -15.84 14.19 -20.62
C ILE A 608 -14.37 13.90 -20.33
N LYS A 609 -13.82 14.40 -19.22
CA LYS A 609 -12.41 14.19 -18.88
C LYS A 609 -12.06 12.70 -18.82
N VAL A 610 -12.85 11.88 -18.12
CA VAL A 610 -12.60 10.42 -18.04
C VAL A 610 -12.88 9.67 -19.36
N SER A 611 -13.56 10.32 -20.32
CA SER A 611 -13.76 9.77 -21.67
C SER A 611 -12.60 10.09 -22.62
N ILE A 612 -11.71 11.02 -22.26
CA ILE A 612 -10.52 11.33 -23.03
C ILE A 612 -9.51 10.20 -22.84
N LYS A 613 -8.83 9.81 -23.93
CA LYS A 613 -7.85 8.73 -23.89
C LYS A 613 -6.65 9.14 -23.05
N GLU A 614 -6.44 8.42 -21.95
CA GLU A 614 -5.29 8.65 -21.05
C GLU A 614 -3.96 8.56 -21.80
N GLY A 615 -3.07 9.50 -21.48
CA GLY A 615 -1.70 9.51 -21.99
C GLY A 615 -1.51 10.23 -23.34
N PHE A 616 -2.59 10.69 -23.98
CA PHE A 616 -2.49 11.46 -25.23
C PHE A 616 -2.16 12.94 -24.99
N PHE A 617 -2.86 13.57 -24.03
CA PHE A 617 -2.67 14.96 -23.67
C PHE A 617 -1.95 15.07 -22.31
N ASP A 618 -1.51 16.28 -21.97
CA ASP A 618 -1.18 16.65 -20.60
C ASP A 618 -2.46 17.07 -19.83
N ASP A 619 -2.40 17.08 -18.49
CA ASP A 619 -3.57 17.34 -17.64
C ASP A 619 -4.19 18.74 -17.86
N ILE A 620 -3.36 19.77 -18.16
CA ILE A 620 -3.86 21.13 -18.41
C ILE A 620 -4.71 21.11 -19.67
N THR A 621 -4.22 20.48 -20.73
CA THR A 621 -4.94 20.32 -21.99
C THR A 621 -6.23 19.49 -21.83
N GLU A 622 -6.21 18.39 -21.07
CA GLU A 622 -7.42 17.60 -20.79
C GLU A 622 -8.48 18.38 -20.01
N VAL A 623 -8.07 19.14 -19.00
CA VAL A 623 -8.96 20.00 -18.22
C VAL A 623 -9.59 21.07 -19.11
N ALA A 624 -8.82 21.69 -20.00
CA ALA A 624 -9.31 22.69 -20.94
C ALA A 624 -10.31 22.11 -21.95
N PHE A 625 -10.02 20.93 -22.52
CA PHE A 625 -10.96 20.22 -23.38
C PHE A 625 -12.25 19.85 -22.67
N SER A 626 -12.14 19.30 -21.46
CA SER A 626 -13.33 18.94 -20.69
C SER A 626 -14.24 20.13 -20.44
N ALA A 627 -13.67 21.32 -20.21
CA ALA A 627 -14.43 22.55 -20.04
C ALA A 627 -15.07 23.04 -21.35
N LEU A 628 -14.33 23.07 -22.46
CA LEU A 628 -14.85 23.48 -23.77
C LEU A 628 -16.00 22.58 -24.24
N GLU A 629 -15.78 21.26 -24.22
CA GLU A 629 -16.77 20.29 -24.67
C GLU A 629 -18.01 20.30 -23.74
N ALA A 630 -17.81 20.49 -22.43
CA ALA A 630 -18.92 20.71 -21.51
C ALA A 630 -19.68 21.99 -21.84
N THR A 631 -19.01 23.10 -22.16
CA THR A 631 -19.65 24.34 -22.60
C THR A 631 -20.52 24.09 -23.83
N ILE A 632 -20.02 23.37 -24.84
CA ILE A 632 -20.76 23.06 -26.07
C ILE A 632 -22.04 22.28 -25.74
N ILE A 633 -21.91 21.20 -24.96
CA ILE A 633 -23.05 20.36 -24.56
C ILE A 633 -24.05 21.14 -23.71
N PHE A 634 -23.57 21.92 -22.75
CA PHE A 634 -24.42 22.68 -21.84
C PHE A 634 -25.21 23.75 -22.59
N LYS A 635 -24.59 24.42 -23.57
CA LYS A 635 -25.27 25.39 -24.46
C LYS A 635 -26.32 24.72 -25.36
N GLU A 636 -26.09 23.47 -25.75
CA GLU A 636 -27.08 22.70 -26.52
C GLU A 636 -28.28 22.28 -25.65
N ILE A 637 -28.06 21.90 -24.39
CA ILE A 637 -29.12 21.50 -23.45
C ILE A 637 -29.89 22.72 -22.94
N PHE A 638 -29.19 23.82 -22.64
CA PHE A 638 -29.73 25.04 -22.06
C PHE A 638 -29.43 26.27 -22.94
N PRO A 639 -30.02 26.39 -24.14
CA PRO A 639 -29.65 27.40 -25.12
C PRO A 639 -29.92 28.86 -24.70
N LYS A 640 -30.75 29.06 -23.68
CA LYS A 640 -31.07 30.38 -23.12
C LYS A 640 -30.19 30.77 -21.94
N PHE A 641 -29.37 29.86 -21.42
CA PHE A 641 -28.51 30.11 -20.28
C PHE A 641 -27.16 30.63 -20.76
N ASP A 642 -26.71 31.75 -20.19
CA ASP A 642 -25.38 32.28 -20.44
C ASP A 642 -24.37 31.67 -19.45
N LEU A 643 -23.68 30.62 -19.88
CA LEU A 643 -22.70 29.93 -19.04
C LEU A 643 -21.49 30.81 -18.70
N LEU A 644 -21.10 31.74 -19.57
CA LEU A 644 -19.89 32.54 -19.35
C LEU A 644 -20.07 33.60 -18.27
N SER A 645 -21.31 33.95 -17.93
CA SER A 645 -21.65 34.82 -16.81
C SER A 645 -22.07 34.07 -15.55
N ALA A 646 -22.02 32.74 -15.56
CA ALA A 646 -22.41 31.93 -14.41
C ALA A 646 -21.33 31.94 -13.33
N ASP A 647 -21.72 32.20 -12.07
CA ASP A 647 -20.79 32.27 -10.93
C ASP A 647 -19.99 30.98 -10.67
N PHE A 648 -20.49 29.84 -11.15
CA PHE A 648 -19.84 28.53 -11.01
C PHE A 648 -18.90 28.19 -12.19
N PHE A 649 -18.83 29.03 -13.23
CA PHE A 649 -17.98 28.80 -14.37
C PHE A 649 -16.69 29.62 -14.26
N GLU A 650 -15.58 28.91 -14.11
CA GLU A 650 -14.24 29.49 -14.24
C GLU A 650 -13.55 28.86 -15.45
N ALA A 651 -13.09 29.71 -16.37
CA ALA A 651 -12.36 29.28 -17.56
C ALA A 651 -10.97 28.75 -17.17
N PRO A 652 -10.67 27.44 -17.34
CA PRO A 652 -9.34 26.92 -17.05
C PRO A 652 -8.30 27.48 -18.03
N PRO A 653 -7.00 27.31 -17.74
CA PRO A 653 -5.94 27.61 -18.70
C PRO A 653 -6.23 26.95 -20.06
N LEU A 654 -5.88 27.61 -21.16
CA LEU A 654 -6.16 27.24 -22.56
C LEU A 654 -7.63 27.33 -23.03
N TYR A 655 -8.59 27.55 -22.13
CA TYR A 655 -10.01 27.55 -22.51
C TYR A 655 -10.34 28.61 -23.56
N ASN A 656 -9.80 29.83 -23.44
CA ASN A 656 -10.12 30.95 -24.32
C ASN A 656 -9.57 30.75 -25.73
N GLU A 657 -8.38 30.19 -25.83
CA GLU A 657 -7.69 29.83 -27.06
C GLU A 657 -8.47 28.72 -27.78
N LEU A 658 -8.79 27.64 -27.08
CA LEU A 658 -9.56 26.53 -27.64
C LEU A 658 -10.97 26.98 -28.03
N SER A 659 -11.61 27.83 -27.22
CA SER A 659 -12.92 28.44 -27.53
C SER A 659 -12.86 29.31 -28.77
N THR A 660 -11.78 30.09 -28.95
CA THR A 660 -11.57 30.91 -30.15
C THR A 660 -11.44 30.02 -31.38
N ILE A 661 -10.65 28.96 -31.30
CA ILE A 661 -10.50 28.00 -32.39
C ILE A 661 -11.86 27.38 -32.75
N HIS A 662 -12.62 26.91 -31.76
CA HIS A 662 -13.88 26.23 -32.00
C HIS A 662 -15.00 27.17 -32.49
N PHE A 663 -15.24 28.29 -31.79
CA PHE A 663 -16.41 29.15 -32.05
C PHE A 663 -16.16 30.23 -33.11
N LYS A 664 -14.92 30.67 -33.34
CA LYS A 664 -14.62 31.78 -34.28
C LYS A 664 -13.92 31.32 -35.55
N ILE A 665 -13.09 30.26 -35.48
CA ILE A 665 -12.24 29.85 -36.59
C ILE A 665 -12.84 28.65 -37.33
N ASN A 666 -12.90 27.49 -36.69
CA ASN A 666 -13.42 26.26 -37.29
C ASN A 666 -13.82 25.23 -36.22
N ASP A 667 -15.12 24.98 -36.12
CA ASP A 667 -15.76 24.07 -35.17
C ASP A 667 -15.37 22.59 -35.34
N LYS A 668 -14.76 22.22 -36.48
CA LYS A 668 -14.35 20.83 -36.78
C LYS A 668 -12.95 20.48 -36.30
N ILE A 669 -12.11 21.47 -35.97
CA ILE A 669 -10.71 21.22 -35.61
C ILE A 669 -10.63 20.40 -34.32
N ILE A 670 -11.24 20.89 -33.24
CA ILE A 670 -11.18 20.25 -31.92
C ILE A 670 -11.78 18.83 -31.93
N PRO A 671 -13.00 18.59 -32.46
CA PRO A 671 -13.54 17.23 -32.55
C PRO A 671 -12.65 16.28 -33.36
N THR A 672 -11.95 16.77 -34.39
CA THR A 672 -11.02 15.96 -35.19
C THR A 672 -9.77 15.60 -34.38
N VAL A 673 -9.23 16.53 -33.59
CA VAL A 673 -8.11 16.28 -32.68
C VAL A 673 -8.48 15.19 -31.67
N LEU A 674 -9.63 15.34 -31.00
CA LEU A 674 -10.12 14.37 -30.02
C LEU A 674 -10.36 13.00 -30.65
N LYS A 675 -10.96 12.95 -31.85
CA LYS A 675 -11.15 11.68 -32.57
C LYS A 675 -9.82 11.00 -32.92
N ASN A 676 -8.81 11.75 -33.33
CA ASN A 676 -7.50 11.19 -33.64
C ASN A 676 -6.82 10.62 -32.37
N SER A 677 -7.04 11.24 -31.21
CA SER A 677 -6.50 10.76 -29.92
C SER A 677 -6.94 9.33 -29.58
N LEU A 678 -8.14 8.92 -29.99
CA LEU A 678 -8.68 7.58 -29.71
C LEU A 678 -7.88 6.45 -30.39
N THR A 679 -7.16 6.76 -31.48
CA THR A 679 -6.36 5.79 -32.23
C THR A 679 -4.89 5.78 -31.84
N TYR A 680 -4.48 6.69 -30.95
CA TYR A 680 -3.09 6.83 -30.54
C TYR A 680 -2.68 5.77 -29.53
N GLN A 681 -1.46 5.27 -29.68
CA GLN A 681 -0.80 4.45 -28.69
C GLN A 681 0.38 5.24 -28.12
N PRO A 682 0.35 5.62 -26.83
CA PRO A 682 1.44 6.37 -26.22
C PRO A 682 2.73 5.55 -26.24
N LYS A 683 3.85 6.22 -26.50
CA LYS A 683 5.17 5.59 -26.44
C LYS A 683 5.63 5.51 -24.99
N GLU A 684 6.33 4.45 -24.63
CA GLU A 684 7.00 4.37 -23.32
C GLU A 684 8.00 5.54 -23.21
N ASN A 685 7.89 6.33 -22.13
CA ASN A 685 8.72 7.50 -21.79
C ASN A 685 8.41 8.85 -22.50
N GLU A 686 7.20 9.06 -23.01
CA GLU A 686 6.81 10.37 -23.55
C GLU A 686 6.53 11.38 -22.42
N PHE A 687 7.29 12.49 -22.38
CA PHE A 687 7.15 13.52 -21.34
C PHE A 687 5.95 14.45 -21.63
N PRO A 688 5.40 15.15 -20.61
CA PRO A 688 4.29 16.10 -20.82
C PRO A 688 4.57 17.15 -21.90
N ASP A 689 5.80 17.68 -21.96
CA ASP A 689 6.22 18.65 -22.96
C ASP A 689 6.14 18.09 -24.40
N ASP A 690 6.44 16.79 -24.59
CA ASP A 690 6.32 16.12 -25.88
C ASP A 690 4.85 15.99 -26.31
N ARG A 691 3.93 15.76 -25.36
CA ARG A 691 2.49 15.69 -25.63
C ARG A 691 1.94 17.06 -26.00
N TRP A 692 2.38 18.11 -25.31
CA TRP A 692 2.04 19.49 -25.64
C TRP A 692 2.49 19.84 -27.06
N VAL A 693 3.73 19.49 -27.42
CA VAL A 693 4.25 19.65 -28.79
C VAL A 693 3.39 18.93 -29.83
N SER A 694 3.11 17.64 -29.59
CA SER A 694 2.30 16.79 -30.47
C SER A 694 0.90 17.36 -30.66
N PHE A 695 0.30 17.89 -29.59
CA PHE A 695 -1.00 18.56 -29.65
C PHE A 695 -0.98 19.81 -30.55
N ILE A 696 0.00 20.70 -30.37
CA ILE A 696 0.13 21.92 -31.18
C ILE A 696 0.38 21.60 -32.66
N GLU A 697 1.19 20.58 -32.96
CA GLU A 697 1.38 20.13 -34.34
C GLU A 697 0.09 19.58 -34.94
N SER A 698 -0.67 18.79 -34.17
CA SER A 698 -1.93 18.19 -34.58
C SER A 698 -2.97 19.26 -34.92
N ILE A 699 -3.17 20.25 -34.04
CA ILE A 699 -4.17 21.29 -34.23
C ILE A 699 -3.83 22.18 -35.44
N CYS A 700 -2.55 22.54 -35.64
CA CYS A 700 -2.11 23.30 -36.81
C CYS A 700 -2.24 22.51 -38.11
N LYS A 701 -1.88 21.22 -38.09
CA LYS A 701 -1.96 20.33 -39.26
C LYS A 701 -3.39 20.10 -39.73
N ILE A 702 -4.33 19.97 -38.78
CA ILE A 702 -5.76 19.80 -39.05
C ILE A 702 -6.37 21.10 -39.55
N GLY A 703 -6.09 22.22 -38.86
CA GLY A 703 -6.63 23.53 -39.24
C GLY A 703 -6.00 24.13 -40.50
N LYS A 704 -4.81 23.66 -40.90
CA LYS A 704 -3.97 24.30 -41.94
C LYS A 704 -3.63 25.76 -41.62
N ILE A 705 -3.55 26.08 -40.32
CA ILE A 705 -3.28 27.41 -39.77
C ILE A 705 -2.21 27.24 -38.69
N ASN A 706 -1.30 28.20 -38.57
CA ASN A 706 -0.33 28.27 -37.50
C ASN A 706 -0.94 28.97 -36.28
N PHE A 707 -1.24 28.18 -35.23
CA PHE A 707 -1.83 28.65 -33.98
C PHE A 707 -0.81 29.00 -32.89
N THR A 708 0.50 28.95 -33.15
CA THR A 708 1.52 29.12 -32.09
C THR A 708 1.35 30.44 -31.33
N LYS A 709 1.14 31.56 -32.04
CA LYS A 709 0.89 32.87 -31.41
C LYS A 709 -0.34 32.92 -30.50
N LEU A 710 -1.34 32.07 -30.75
CA LEU A 710 -2.53 32.03 -29.90
C LEU A 710 -2.22 31.44 -28.52
N PHE A 711 -1.29 30.48 -28.45
CA PHE A 711 -0.95 29.75 -27.22
C PHE A 711 0.27 30.32 -26.47
N GLU A 712 1.11 31.15 -27.13
CA GLU A 712 2.41 31.60 -26.59
C GLU A 712 2.32 32.31 -25.23
N ASN A 713 1.19 32.95 -24.94
CA ASN A 713 0.95 33.69 -23.70
C ASN A 713 0.44 32.80 -22.55
N THR A 714 0.06 31.56 -22.84
CA THR A 714 -0.59 30.66 -21.88
C THR A 714 0.32 29.48 -21.53
N ILE A 715 0.94 28.84 -22.53
CA ILE A 715 1.97 27.82 -22.31
C ILE A 715 3.13 28.09 -23.29
N PRO A 716 4.39 28.11 -22.81
CA PRO A 716 5.55 28.29 -23.67
C PRO A 716 5.60 27.25 -24.81
N ILE A 717 6.02 27.69 -25.99
CA ILE A 717 6.14 26.82 -27.17
C ILE A 717 7.62 26.45 -27.35
N PRO A 718 7.97 25.16 -27.26
CA PRO A 718 9.33 24.70 -27.50
C PRO A 718 9.86 25.10 -28.89
N LEU A 719 11.13 25.54 -28.94
CA LEU A 719 11.78 26.06 -30.16
C LEU A 719 11.87 25.03 -31.30
N ASN A 720 11.87 23.73 -30.98
CA ASN A 720 11.92 22.63 -31.95
C ASN A 720 10.65 22.50 -32.80
N ILE A 721 9.51 23.08 -32.37
CA ILE A 721 8.24 23.03 -33.09
C ILE A 721 8.22 23.94 -34.33
N SER A 722 8.87 25.11 -34.25
CA SER A 722 8.63 26.23 -35.18
C SER A 722 8.82 25.86 -36.65
N SER A 723 9.90 25.13 -36.97
CA SER A 723 10.27 24.84 -38.36
C SER A 723 9.24 24.02 -39.16
N TYR A 724 8.46 23.15 -38.51
CA TYR A 724 7.45 22.32 -39.19
C TYR A 724 6.10 23.04 -39.40
N ILE A 725 5.78 23.98 -38.51
CA ILE A 725 4.50 24.69 -38.48
C ILE A 725 4.54 25.99 -39.31
N GLU A 726 5.72 26.58 -39.53
CA GLU A 726 5.93 27.79 -40.35
C GLU A 726 5.39 27.72 -41.78
N LYS A 727 5.15 26.51 -42.32
CA LYS A 727 4.52 26.30 -43.63
C LYS A 727 3.03 26.68 -43.67
N TYR A 728 2.37 26.85 -42.53
CA TYR A 728 0.97 27.24 -42.43
C TYR A 728 0.84 28.76 -42.20
N PRO A 729 -0.17 29.42 -42.79
CA PRO A 729 -0.42 30.84 -42.56
C PRO A 729 -0.70 31.11 -41.06
N PRO A 730 -0.23 32.23 -40.50
CA PRO A 730 -0.53 32.60 -39.11
C PRO A 730 -2.03 32.79 -38.90
N VAL A 731 -2.51 32.51 -37.70
CA VAL A 731 -3.89 32.81 -37.31
C VAL A 731 -4.17 34.32 -37.42
N GLU A 732 -5.20 34.69 -38.17
CA GLU A 732 -5.77 36.03 -38.18
C GLU A 732 -6.85 36.06 -37.09
N LEU A 733 -6.65 36.87 -36.05
CA LEU A 733 -7.54 36.97 -34.87
C LEU A 733 -8.53 38.12 -34.97
#